data_AF-A0A800LYL9-F1
#
_entry.id   AF-A0A800LYL9-F1
#
_cell.length_a   1.000
_cell.length_b   1.000
_cell.length_c   1.000
_cell.angle_alpha   90.00
_cell.angle_beta   90.00
_cell.angle_gamma   90.00
#
_symmetry.space_group_name_H-M   'P 1'
#
loop_
_entity.id
_entity.type
_entity.pdbx_description
1 polymer ?
#
loop_
_entity_poly.entity_id
_entity_poly.type
_entity_poly.pdbx_seq_one_letter_code
_entity_poly.pdbx_strand_id
1 'polypeptide(L)'
;MNYLINLSKYIMQNNLKLFMSMIIISTIFSNNMQAEKYQKPDLISLGAHYFPIDNPKDASDSAQNIFSDKGAWFGFALPDDKNINSGFVGPYLLHYKNGAWLSKSLINLKPVTKSSNLLVDKESSNVFFDTGELHLHMKYNNGVYIDQTLQYISANSVLINASIHSDIEIETELQWFGELLIDKTKYENIAGGFQFSLDNGLIIQARFSDPYLEFNLSENSYESITPNLINIGKESITIQAIISIFQKNDTMDTEIEFVQSVFIDSNRIKVKHKNRWNRYALSISSINKDTPKDIFVLQQSIAVKSILTLINNWRAPYGELKHEGLFPSYARGYFRGFWAWDSWKHAVALAYFEPDVAKNQVRAMYDFQDQHGMIADCVFPDTTIESHNWRDTKPPLSAWAVWSIYEQTKDSSFVAELYFKILKYHEWWYKNRDHNGNGLCEYGSTDGTEIAARWESGMDNAVRFDHIKMVENNESAWSMDQESVDLNSYLFAEKHYLKNMAELLGMAEDVEKYKSEAAQLKKQIQTLMYDPDDGYFYDIRLEDGSFVKVKGPEGWIPLWAGIASRDQAEAVIKKLMDPNIFNTKIPFPTLDASHSEFNPEKGYWRGPVWMDQAYFALMGMKKYGYENEVLKLTSKLFNEIQYPVLYENYHPVTGEGLNSPHFSWTAAHLYLMYIE
;
A
#
# COMPACT_ATOMS: atom_id res chain seq x y z
N MET A 1 -22.06 2.67 -60.79
CA MET A 1 -20.96 3.39 -60.09
C MET A 1 -21.14 3.43 -58.58
N ASN A 2 -22.31 3.80 -58.04
CA ASN A 2 -22.55 3.84 -56.58
C ASN A 2 -22.48 2.47 -55.85
N TYR A 3 -22.77 1.35 -56.52
CA TYR A 3 -22.69 0.03 -55.89
C TYR A 3 -21.24 -0.41 -55.61
N LEU A 4 -20.31 -0.09 -56.52
CA LEU A 4 -18.89 -0.43 -56.38
C LEU A 4 -18.20 0.41 -55.29
N ILE A 5 -18.63 1.66 -55.09
CA ILE A 5 -18.10 2.55 -54.04
C ILE A 5 -18.55 2.10 -52.64
N ASN A 6 -19.79 1.63 -52.49
CA ASN A 6 -20.28 1.11 -51.21
C ASN A 6 -19.66 -0.25 -50.87
N LEU A 7 -19.41 -1.11 -51.86
CA LEU A 7 -18.70 -2.38 -51.64
C LEU A 7 -17.24 -2.15 -51.21
N SER A 8 -16.56 -1.15 -51.81
CA SER A 8 -15.21 -0.75 -51.43
C SER A 8 -15.14 -0.23 -49.99
N LYS A 9 -16.07 0.64 -49.55
CA LYS A 9 -16.11 1.14 -48.17
C LYS A 9 -16.39 0.04 -47.14
N TYR A 10 -17.27 -0.91 -47.48
CA TYR A 10 -17.60 -2.04 -46.59
C TYR A 10 -16.43 -3.01 -46.42
N ILE A 11 -15.72 -3.32 -47.52
CA ILE A 11 -14.50 -4.16 -47.47
C ILE A 11 -13.38 -3.46 -46.70
N MET A 12 -13.23 -2.14 -46.86
CA MET A 12 -12.19 -1.37 -46.16
C MET A 12 -12.46 -1.27 -44.65
N GLN A 13 -13.72 -1.09 -44.21
CA GLN A 13 -14.08 -1.10 -42.78
C GLN A 13 -13.92 -2.49 -42.14
N ASN A 14 -14.26 -3.57 -42.85
CA ASN A 14 -14.06 -4.92 -42.32
C ASN A 14 -12.58 -5.31 -42.27
N ASN A 15 -11.77 -4.88 -43.25
CA ASN A 15 -10.33 -5.07 -43.22
C ASN A 15 -9.66 -4.25 -42.10
N LEU A 16 -10.15 -3.04 -41.82
CA LEU A 16 -9.64 -2.22 -40.70
C LEU A 16 -9.99 -2.84 -39.33
N LYS A 17 -11.20 -3.41 -39.20
CA LYS A 17 -11.61 -4.17 -38.01
C LYS A 17 -10.80 -5.46 -37.85
N LEU A 18 -10.57 -6.22 -38.93
CA LEU A 18 -9.70 -7.41 -38.92
C LEU A 18 -8.25 -7.06 -38.58
N PHE A 19 -7.74 -5.93 -39.08
CA PHE A 19 -6.36 -5.49 -38.83
C PHE A 19 -6.20 -5.00 -37.39
N MET A 20 -7.17 -4.26 -36.84
CA MET A 20 -7.19 -3.91 -35.41
C MET A 20 -7.33 -5.14 -34.51
N SER A 21 -8.19 -6.12 -34.86
CA SER A 21 -8.29 -7.34 -34.08
C SER A 21 -7.05 -8.23 -34.22
N MET A 22 -6.35 -8.25 -35.36
CA MET A 22 -5.04 -8.90 -35.48
C MET A 22 -3.92 -8.20 -34.70
N ILE A 23 -3.94 -6.87 -34.56
CA ILE A 23 -2.98 -6.12 -33.72
C ILE A 23 -3.27 -6.31 -32.23
N ILE A 24 -4.55 -6.34 -31.84
CA ILE A 24 -4.96 -6.67 -30.46
C ILE A 24 -4.63 -8.14 -30.14
N ILE A 25 -4.85 -9.06 -31.08
CA ILE A 25 -4.46 -10.47 -30.91
C ILE A 25 -2.93 -10.62 -30.89
N SER A 26 -2.17 -9.90 -31.72
CA SER A 26 -0.70 -10.03 -31.73
C SER A 26 -0.03 -9.42 -30.49
N THR A 27 -0.56 -8.32 -29.94
CA THR A 27 -0.12 -7.74 -28.66
C THR A 27 -0.54 -8.58 -27.45
N ILE A 28 -1.70 -9.25 -27.49
CA ILE A 28 -2.12 -10.23 -26.47
C ILE A 28 -1.28 -11.51 -26.57
N PHE A 29 -0.95 -11.99 -27.77
CA PHE A 29 -0.11 -13.19 -27.95
C PHE A 29 1.37 -12.93 -27.68
N SER A 30 1.91 -11.74 -27.96
CA SER A 30 3.30 -11.40 -27.61
C SER A 30 3.49 -11.30 -26.09
N ASN A 31 2.48 -10.85 -25.34
CA ASN A 31 2.53 -10.81 -23.88
C ASN A 31 2.20 -12.16 -23.23
N ASN A 32 1.36 -12.99 -23.85
CA ASN A 32 1.04 -14.34 -23.32
C ASN A 32 2.15 -15.37 -23.54
N MET A 33 2.96 -15.26 -24.61
CA MET A 33 4.07 -16.21 -24.85
C MET A 33 5.30 -16.00 -23.94
N GLN A 34 5.35 -14.93 -23.16
CA GLN A 34 6.46 -14.68 -22.23
C GLN A 34 6.19 -15.16 -20.79
N ALA A 35 4.93 -15.45 -20.43
CA ALA A 35 4.55 -15.82 -19.06
C ALA A 35 4.72 -17.31 -18.73
N GLU A 36 4.73 -18.21 -19.73
CA GLU A 36 4.82 -19.66 -19.48
C GLU A 36 6.24 -20.20 -19.26
N LYS A 37 7.29 -19.36 -19.31
CA LYS A 37 8.68 -19.83 -19.30
C LYS A 37 9.55 -19.41 -18.10
N TYR A 38 8.94 -18.92 -17.02
CA TYR A 38 9.69 -18.49 -15.83
C TYR A 38 9.17 -19.12 -14.53
N GLN A 39 9.09 -20.45 -14.48
CA GLN A 39 9.23 -21.12 -13.18
C GLN A 39 10.71 -21.09 -12.80
N LYS A 40 11.12 -20.04 -12.08
CA LYS A 40 12.44 -19.99 -11.45
C LYS A 40 12.41 -20.81 -10.16
N PRO A 41 13.32 -21.78 -9.97
CA PRO A 41 13.30 -22.72 -8.85
C PRO A 41 13.68 -22.14 -7.47
N ASP A 42 13.92 -20.83 -7.34
CA ASP A 42 14.44 -20.20 -6.11
C ASP A 42 13.62 -18.96 -5.66
N LEU A 43 12.30 -18.97 -5.88
CA LEU A 43 11.39 -17.94 -5.35
C LEU A 43 10.76 -18.44 -4.04
N ILE A 44 11.01 -17.74 -2.93
CA ILE A 44 10.20 -17.84 -1.71
C ILE A 44 8.74 -17.62 -2.11
N SER A 45 7.86 -18.52 -1.67
CA SER A 45 6.42 -18.33 -1.87
C SER A 45 6.00 -16.99 -1.28
N LEU A 46 5.23 -16.22 -2.05
CA LEU A 46 4.65 -14.96 -1.57
C LEU A 46 3.78 -15.16 -0.31
N GLY A 47 3.41 -16.41 0.04
CA GLY A 47 2.65 -16.73 1.24
C GLY A 47 3.45 -17.08 2.50
N ALA A 48 4.78 -17.16 2.44
CA ALA A 48 5.60 -17.62 3.56
C ALA A 48 5.47 -16.75 4.84
N HIS A 49 4.92 -15.54 4.71
CA HIS A 49 4.80 -14.57 5.80
C HIS A 49 3.34 -14.24 6.17
N TYR A 50 2.38 -14.98 5.63
CA TYR A 50 0.97 -14.86 6.02
C TYR A 50 0.62 -15.96 7.01
N PHE A 51 0.06 -15.60 8.16
CA PHE A 51 -0.23 -16.53 9.25
C PHE A 51 -1.71 -16.49 9.69
N PRO A 52 -2.24 -17.61 10.24
CA PRO A 52 -3.61 -17.67 10.76
C PRO A 52 -3.84 -16.76 11.97
N ILE A 53 -5.10 -16.46 12.23
CA ILE A 53 -5.54 -15.67 13.39
C ILE A 53 -6.61 -16.41 14.21
N ASP A 54 -6.77 -16.01 15.46
CA ASP A 54 -7.94 -16.37 16.25
C ASP A 54 -9.20 -15.75 15.64
N ASN A 55 -10.33 -16.46 15.78
CA ASN A 55 -11.62 -15.90 15.38
C ASN A 55 -11.92 -14.62 16.20
N PRO A 56 -12.50 -13.58 15.57
CA PRO A 56 -12.94 -12.40 16.32
C PRO A 56 -13.99 -12.79 17.36
N LYS A 57 -13.86 -12.21 18.55
CA LYS A 57 -14.79 -12.40 19.66
C LYS A 57 -16.10 -11.67 19.38
N ASP A 58 -16.00 -10.45 18.87
CA ASP A 58 -17.12 -9.60 18.48
C ASP A 58 -16.74 -8.68 17.30
N ALA A 59 -17.72 -7.91 16.82
CA ALA A 59 -17.56 -7.05 15.65
C ALA A 59 -16.49 -5.95 15.83
N SER A 60 -16.17 -5.54 17.07
CA SER A 60 -15.27 -4.42 17.36
C SER A 60 -13.79 -4.82 17.45
N ASP A 61 -13.49 -6.12 17.42
CA ASP A 61 -12.11 -6.61 17.41
C ASP A 61 -11.31 -5.99 16.26
N SER A 62 -10.04 -5.73 16.51
CA SER A 62 -9.15 -5.14 15.51
C SER A 62 -8.95 -6.07 14.31
N ALA A 63 -8.66 -5.48 13.15
CA ALA A 63 -8.21 -6.25 11.99
C ALA A 63 -6.83 -6.84 12.28
N GLN A 64 -6.79 -8.12 12.64
CA GLN A 64 -5.55 -8.87 12.81
C GLN A 64 -5.25 -9.62 11.51
N ASN A 65 -4.05 -9.42 10.94
CA ASN A 65 -3.52 -10.11 9.76
C ASN A 65 -4.58 -10.54 8.71
N ILE A 66 -5.36 -9.59 8.21
CA ILE A 66 -6.32 -9.81 7.13
C ILE A 66 -5.60 -9.78 5.77
N PHE A 67 -6.22 -10.35 4.75
CA PHE A 67 -5.85 -10.25 3.35
C PHE A 67 -6.94 -9.50 2.60
N SER A 68 -6.54 -8.43 1.94
CA SER A 68 -7.30 -7.67 0.96
C SER A 68 -6.46 -7.54 -0.31
N ASP A 69 -7.14 -7.47 -1.45
CA ASP A 69 -6.51 -7.38 -2.76
C ASP A 69 -7.44 -6.61 -3.72
N LYS A 70 -6.92 -6.19 -4.87
CA LYS A 70 -7.66 -5.43 -5.91
C LYS A 70 -8.29 -4.13 -5.41
N GLY A 71 -7.72 -3.51 -4.37
CA GLY A 71 -8.28 -2.29 -3.81
C GLY A 71 -9.51 -2.50 -2.92
N ALA A 72 -9.82 -3.74 -2.52
CA ALA A 72 -11.04 -3.98 -1.75
C ALA A 72 -11.02 -3.29 -0.38
N TRP A 73 -12.19 -2.80 0.03
CA TRP A 73 -12.44 -2.17 1.33
C TRP A 73 -12.90 -3.17 2.40
N PHE A 74 -12.61 -4.45 2.18
CA PHE A 74 -12.86 -5.54 3.11
C PHE A 74 -11.78 -6.62 2.99
N GLY A 75 -11.54 -7.35 4.07
CA GLY A 75 -10.51 -8.39 4.16
C GLY A 75 -11.03 -9.71 4.72
N PHE A 76 -10.32 -10.80 4.45
CA PHE A 76 -10.53 -12.11 5.06
C PHE A 76 -9.25 -12.61 5.74
N ALA A 77 -9.34 -13.57 6.65
CA ALA A 77 -8.15 -14.18 7.23
C ALA A 77 -8.23 -15.72 7.26
N LEU A 78 -7.07 -16.34 7.43
CA LEU A 78 -6.98 -17.78 7.66
C LEU A 78 -7.37 -18.09 9.11
N PRO A 79 -8.23 -19.08 9.36
CA PRO A 79 -8.62 -19.47 10.71
C PRO A 79 -7.51 -20.26 11.42
N ASP A 80 -7.32 -20.03 12.72
CA ASP A 80 -6.41 -20.86 13.54
C ASP A 80 -6.90 -22.32 13.63
N ASP A 81 -5.96 -23.27 13.51
CA ASP A 81 -6.20 -24.71 13.39
C ASP A 81 -7.06 -25.29 14.53
N LYS A 82 -6.98 -24.69 15.72
CA LYS A 82 -7.70 -25.14 16.92
C LYS A 82 -9.19 -24.81 16.91
N ASN A 83 -9.61 -23.77 16.19
CA ASN A 83 -10.98 -23.24 16.19
C ASN A 83 -11.50 -22.98 14.77
N ILE A 84 -11.05 -23.77 13.79
CA ILE A 84 -11.47 -23.64 12.39
C ILE A 84 -12.97 -23.87 12.25
N ASN A 85 -13.68 -22.80 11.88
CA ASN A 85 -14.97 -22.88 11.23
C ASN A 85 -14.78 -23.50 9.84
N SER A 86 -15.79 -24.11 9.24
CA SER A 86 -15.65 -24.73 7.93
C SER A 86 -15.61 -23.74 6.74
N GLY A 87 -14.99 -22.58 6.96
CA GLY A 87 -14.85 -21.44 6.06
C GLY A 87 -13.76 -20.46 6.55
N PHE A 88 -13.51 -19.40 5.77
CA PHE A 88 -12.50 -18.37 6.07
C PHE A 88 -13.00 -17.36 7.11
N VAL A 89 -12.08 -16.76 7.88
CA VAL A 89 -12.45 -15.75 8.88
C VAL A 89 -12.87 -14.45 8.20
N GLY A 90 -14.00 -13.88 8.63
CA GLY A 90 -14.50 -12.60 8.13
C GLY A 90 -15.76 -12.67 7.26
N PRO A 91 -16.05 -11.59 6.51
CA PRO A 91 -15.16 -10.47 6.20
C PRO A 91 -14.97 -9.44 7.34
N TYR A 92 -13.83 -8.76 7.35
CA TYR A 92 -13.62 -7.49 8.07
C TYR A 92 -13.91 -6.32 7.14
N LEU A 93 -14.78 -5.39 7.53
CA LEU A 93 -15.20 -4.24 6.73
C LEU A 93 -14.40 -3.01 7.12
N LEU A 94 -13.59 -2.45 6.21
CA LEU A 94 -12.75 -1.27 6.49
C LEU A 94 -13.52 0.06 6.36
N HIS A 95 -14.54 0.10 5.51
CA HIS A 95 -15.40 1.29 5.31
C HIS A 95 -16.70 1.28 6.12
N TYR A 96 -16.83 0.38 7.10
CA TYR A 96 -17.96 0.37 8.02
C TYR A 96 -17.55 1.00 9.36
N LYS A 97 -17.96 2.26 9.59
CA LYS A 97 -17.57 3.04 10.78
C LYS A 97 -16.03 3.06 10.92
N ASN A 98 -15.50 2.78 12.10
CA ASN A 98 -14.05 2.62 12.35
C ASN A 98 -13.54 1.20 12.07
N GLY A 99 -14.34 0.40 11.36
CA GLY A 99 -14.08 -0.97 10.95
C GLY A 99 -14.69 -1.99 11.87
N ALA A 100 -15.17 -3.09 11.27
CA ALA A 100 -15.79 -4.16 12.04
C ALA A 100 -15.67 -5.51 11.36
N TRP A 101 -15.56 -6.56 12.16
CA TRP A 101 -15.79 -7.93 11.71
C TRP A 101 -17.29 -8.13 11.46
N LEU A 102 -17.64 -8.47 10.21
CA LEU A 102 -19.02 -8.78 9.85
C LEU A 102 -19.44 -10.15 10.39
N SER A 103 -18.52 -11.11 10.39
CA SER A 103 -18.75 -12.48 10.80
C SER A 103 -17.44 -13.13 11.27
N LYS A 104 -17.56 -14.16 12.12
CA LYS A 104 -16.46 -15.09 12.38
C LYS A 104 -16.12 -15.92 11.13
N SER A 105 -17.12 -16.23 10.32
CA SER A 105 -16.99 -16.87 9.01
C SER A 105 -18.35 -16.77 8.33
N LEU A 106 -18.45 -15.90 7.31
CA LEU A 106 -19.73 -15.65 6.66
C LEU A 106 -20.20 -16.84 5.81
N ILE A 107 -19.28 -17.54 5.15
CA ILE A 107 -19.57 -18.65 4.25
C ILE A 107 -18.87 -19.90 4.80
N ASN A 108 -19.63 -20.78 5.43
CA ASN A 108 -19.18 -22.09 5.88
C ASN A 108 -19.81 -23.18 5.05
N LEU A 109 -19.08 -24.27 4.81
CA LEU A 109 -19.57 -25.44 4.08
C LEU A 109 -19.30 -26.70 4.89
N LYS A 110 -20.33 -27.53 5.09
CA LYS A 110 -20.15 -28.86 5.70
C LYS A 110 -21.02 -29.91 4.98
N PRO A 111 -20.55 -31.16 4.92
CA PRO A 111 -21.40 -32.27 4.50
C PRO A 111 -22.32 -32.70 5.65
N VAL A 112 -23.58 -33.00 5.34
CA VAL A 112 -24.60 -33.48 6.29
C VAL A 112 -25.19 -34.79 5.78
N THR A 113 -25.07 -35.86 6.56
CA THR A 113 -25.66 -37.16 6.20
C THR A 113 -27.02 -37.34 6.86
N LYS A 114 -27.99 -37.93 6.14
CA LYS A 114 -29.35 -38.20 6.66
C LYS A 114 -29.42 -39.37 7.65
N SER A 115 -28.38 -40.19 7.75
CA SER A 115 -28.38 -41.33 8.66
C SER A 115 -27.95 -40.88 10.06
N SER A 116 -28.84 -41.00 11.03
CA SER A 116 -28.72 -40.50 12.41
C SER A 116 -27.53 -41.04 13.25
N ASN A 117 -26.65 -41.85 12.65
CA ASN A 117 -25.55 -42.54 13.33
C ASN A 117 -24.15 -42.20 12.78
N LEU A 118 -24.03 -41.35 11.76
CA LEU A 118 -22.74 -40.91 11.21
C LEU A 118 -22.51 -39.44 11.57
N LEU A 119 -21.81 -39.21 12.68
CA LEU A 119 -21.25 -37.91 13.01
C LEU A 119 -20.20 -37.57 11.95
N VAL A 120 -20.39 -36.47 11.21
CA VAL A 120 -19.37 -35.95 10.30
C VAL A 120 -18.57 -34.90 11.04
N ASP A 121 -17.53 -35.34 11.73
CA ASP A 121 -16.66 -34.48 12.53
C ASP A 121 -15.39 -34.16 11.74
N LYS A 122 -14.88 -32.94 11.94
CA LYS A 122 -13.57 -32.52 11.44
C LYS A 122 -12.50 -33.46 11.99
N GLU A 123 -11.73 -34.07 11.09
CA GLU A 123 -10.56 -34.90 11.45
C GLU A 123 -9.29 -34.05 11.47
N SER A 124 -9.04 -33.28 10.41
CA SER A 124 -7.87 -32.42 10.30
C SER A 124 -8.12 -31.24 9.36
N SER A 125 -7.23 -30.25 9.44
CA SER A 125 -7.22 -29.09 8.56
C SER A 125 -5.80 -28.72 8.17
N ASN A 126 -5.68 -28.00 7.06
CA ASN A 126 -4.48 -27.29 6.66
C ASN A 126 -4.87 -25.96 6.02
N VAL A 127 -4.23 -24.87 6.44
CA VAL A 127 -4.48 -23.53 5.93
C VAL A 127 -3.18 -22.88 5.47
N PHE A 128 -3.23 -22.17 4.35
CA PHE A 128 -2.05 -21.44 3.87
C PHE A 128 -2.47 -20.33 2.89
N PHE A 129 -1.56 -19.39 2.67
CA PHE A 129 -1.67 -18.41 1.59
C PHE A 129 -0.78 -18.85 0.44
N ASP A 130 -1.26 -18.75 -0.79
CA ASP A 130 -0.40 -18.90 -1.97
C ASP A 130 -0.87 -17.99 -3.10
N THR A 131 0.07 -17.24 -3.70
CA THR A 131 -0.15 -16.50 -4.94
C THR A 131 -1.44 -15.63 -4.94
N GLY A 132 -1.74 -14.97 -3.82
CA GLY A 132 -2.93 -14.12 -3.69
C GLY A 132 -4.23 -14.85 -3.39
N GLU A 133 -4.16 -16.10 -2.98
CA GLU A 133 -5.29 -16.93 -2.59
C GLU A 133 -5.14 -17.41 -1.14
N LEU A 134 -6.26 -17.44 -0.41
CA LEU A 134 -6.34 -18.13 0.86
C LEU A 134 -6.80 -19.57 0.60
N HIS A 135 -6.12 -20.54 1.19
CA HIS A 135 -6.43 -21.96 1.06
C HIS A 135 -6.87 -22.53 2.41
N LEU A 136 -7.94 -23.32 2.38
CA LEU A 136 -8.47 -24.05 3.53
C LEU A 136 -8.81 -25.48 3.08
N HIS A 137 -8.01 -26.44 3.52
CA HIS A 137 -8.21 -27.86 3.24
C HIS A 137 -8.76 -28.51 4.50
N MET A 138 -9.88 -29.23 4.37
CA MET A 138 -10.52 -29.92 5.49
C MET A 138 -10.73 -31.39 5.17
N LYS A 139 -10.37 -32.24 6.13
CA LYS A 139 -10.67 -33.67 6.13
C LYS A 139 -11.69 -33.98 7.22
N TYR A 140 -12.69 -34.77 6.86
CA TYR A 140 -13.72 -35.26 7.77
C TYR A 140 -13.54 -36.77 8.04
N ASN A 141 -13.97 -37.21 9.22
CA ASN A 141 -13.79 -38.58 9.76
C ASN A 141 -14.36 -39.73 8.90
N ASN A 142 -15.19 -39.42 7.90
CA ASN A 142 -15.77 -40.36 6.93
C ASN A 142 -15.01 -40.41 5.60
N GLY A 143 -13.82 -39.79 5.51
CA GLY A 143 -13.03 -39.75 4.29
C GLY A 143 -13.59 -38.77 3.24
N VAL A 144 -14.33 -37.75 3.68
CA VAL A 144 -14.73 -36.61 2.83
C VAL A 144 -13.68 -35.50 2.97
N TYR A 145 -13.32 -34.90 1.85
CA TYR A 145 -12.37 -33.79 1.76
C TYR A 145 -13.06 -32.59 1.12
N ILE A 146 -12.85 -31.42 1.72
CA ILE A 146 -13.32 -30.14 1.19
C ILE A 146 -12.13 -29.19 1.12
N ASP A 147 -11.69 -28.90 -0.10
CA ASP A 147 -10.60 -27.97 -0.39
C ASP A 147 -11.19 -26.66 -0.90
N GLN A 148 -11.02 -25.59 -0.12
CA GLN A 148 -11.53 -24.26 -0.44
C GLN A 148 -10.41 -23.30 -0.82
N THR A 149 -10.66 -22.45 -1.81
CA THR A 149 -9.83 -21.27 -2.10
C THR A 149 -10.67 -20.00 -2.08
N LEU A 150 -10.13 -18.91 -1.54
CA LEU A 150 -10.70 -17.56 -1.62
C LEU A 150 -9.77 -16.66 -2.42
N GLN A 151 -10.33 -16.05 -3.48
CA GLN A 151 -9.62 -15.10 -4.34
C GLN A 151 -10.45 -13.83 -4.58
N TYR A 152 -9.80 -12.66 -4.61
CA TYR A 152 -10.46 -11.42 -5.01
C TYR A 152 -10.63 -11.38 -6.53
N ILE A 153 -11.86 -11.12 -6.99
CA ILE A 153 -12.19 -11.04 -8.42
C ILE A 153 -12.40 -9.60 -8.90
N SER A 154 -12.78 -8.70 -7.98
CA SER A 154 -12.89 -7.25 -8.15
C SER A 154 -12.59 -6.56 -6.81
N ALA A 155 -12.66 -5.22 -6.76
CA ALA A 155 -12.60 -4.47 -5.50
C ALA A 155 -13.83 -4.71 -4.60
N ASN A 156 -14.92 -5.23 -5.17
CA ASN A 156 -16.19 -5.43 -4.47
C ASN A 156 -16.51 -6.90 -4.21
N SER A 157 -15.80 -7.85 -4.82
CA SER A 157 -16.21 -9.26 -4.80
C SER A 157 -15.05 -10.24 -4.61
N VAL A 158 -15.32 -11.31 -3.86
CA VAL A 158 -14.45 -12.49 -3.70
C VAL A 158 -15.14 -13.75 -4.20
N LEU A 159 -14.39 -14.63 -4.87
CA LEU A 159 -14.82 -15.97 -5.26
C LEU A 159 -14.26 -16.99 -4.27
N ILE A 160 -15.15 -17.81 -3.72
CA ILE A 160 -14.84 -19.02 -2.98
C ILE A 160 -15.09 -20.21 -3.89
N ASN A 161 -14.04 -20.97 -4.21
CA ASN A 161 -14.17 -22.27 -4.88
C ASN A 161 -14.06 -23.38 -3.83
N ALA A 162 -14.97 -24.33 -3.83
CA ALA A 162 -14.89 -25.53 -3.01
C ALA A 162 -14.84 -26.78 -3.90
N SER A 163 -13.75 -27.54 -3.80
CA SER A 163 -13.59 -28.86 -4.42
C SER A 163 -13.86 -29.92 -3.37
N ILE A 164 -14.84 -30.79 -3.63
CA ILE A 164 -15.29 -31.81 -2.70
C ILE A 164 -15.08 -33.18 -3.32
N HIS A 165 -14.43 -34.09 -2.60
CA HIS A 165 -14.26 -35.49 -3.00
C HIS A 165 -14.29 -36.41 -1.78
N SER A 166 -14.43 -37.71 -2.01
CA SER A 166 -14.39 -38.70 -0.94
C SER A 166 -13.64 -39.98 -1.35
N ASP A 167 -12.98 -40.60 -0.37
CA ASP A 167 -12.30 -41.88 -0.52
C ASP A 167 -13.27 -43.03 -0.87
N ILE A 168 -14.52 -42.89 -0.43
CA ILE A 168 -15.63 -43.83 -0.64
C ILE A 168 -16.83 -43.08 -1.26
N GLU A 169 -17.71 -43.80 -1.96
CA GLU A 169 -18.96 -43.18 -2.43
C GLU A 169 -19.89 -42.92 -1.23
N ILE A 170 -20.29 -41.66 -1.06
CA ILE A 170 -21.17 -41.19 0.01
C ILE A 170 -22.26 -40.32 -0.57
N GLU A 171 -23.49 -40.65 -0.21
CA GLU A 171 -24.65 -39.79 -0.45
C GLU A 171 -24.81 -38.80 0.72
N THR A 172 -24.74 -37.51 0.44
CA THR A 172 -24.78 -36.44 1.46
C THR A 172 -25.49 -35.20 0.95
N GLU A 173 -25.96 -34.36 1.86
CA GLU A 173 -26.29 -32.97 1.56
C GLU A 173 -25.05 -32.11 1.79
N LEU A 174 -24.94 -31.02 1.05
CA LEU A 174 -24.00 -29.95 1.36
C LEU A 174 -24.79 -28.79 1.95
N GLN A 175 -24.37 -28.36 3.14
CA GLN A 175 -25.03 -27.30 3.88
C GLN A 175 -24.11 -26.09 4.00
N TRP A 176 -24.61 -24.96 3.53
CA TRP A 176 -24.02 -23.64 3.73
C TRP A 176 -24.65 -22.96 4.92
N PHE A 177 -23.84 -22.31 5.76
CA PHE A 177 -24.34 -21.58 6.93
C PHE A 177 -23.39 -20.47 7.33
N GLY A 178 -23.92 -19.49 8.07
CA GLY A 178 -23.15 -18.37 8.58
C GLY A 178 -23.95 -17.53 9.57
N GLU A 179 -23.23 -16.71 10.33
CA GLU A 179 -23.79 -15.84 11.37
C GLU A 179 -23.10 -14.48 11.37
N LEU A 180 -23.85 -13.41 11.59
CA LEU A 180 -23.35 -12.05 11.69
C LEU A 180 -22.95 -11.72 13.13
N LEU A 181 -21.85 -10.98 13.27
CA LEU A 181 -21.43 -10.37 14.54
C LEU A 181 -22.00 -8.97 14.76
N ILE A 182 -22.52 -8.35 13.69
CA ILE A 182 -23.07 -6.99 13.73
C ILE A 182 -24.59 -7.11 13.87
N ASP A 183 -25.12 -6.47 14.92
CA ASP A 183 -26.55 -6.43 15.15
C ASP A 183 -27.26 -5.60 14.08
N LYS A 184 -28.40 -6.14 13.61
CA LYS A 184 -29.37 -5.58 12.66
C LYS A 184 -28.99 -5.70 11.20
N THR A 185 -29.54 -6.70 10.51
CA THR A 185 -30.03 -6.57 9.13
C THR A 185 -31.09 -7.62 8.82
N LYS A 186 -32.19 -7.25 8.15
CA LYS A 186 -33.12 -8.25 7.62
C LYS A 186 -32.52 -8.89 6.38
N TYR A 187 -32.18 -10.17 6.47
CA TYR A 187 -31.83 -10.96 5.30
C TYR A 187 -32.99 -10.99 4.29
N GLU A 188 -32.65 -10.95 3.01
CA GLU A 188 -33.57 -11.03 1.90
C GLU A 188 -33.09 -12.06 0.89
N ASN A 189 -33.99 -12.93 0.44
CA ASN A 189 -33.69 -13.86 -0.65
C ASN A 189 -33.52 -13.11 -1.97
N ILE A 190 -32.51 -13.51 -2.74
CA ILE A 190 -32.26 -13.05 -4.11
C ILE A 190 -32.08 -14.27 -5.01
N ALA A 191 -32.11 -14.08 -6.33
CA ALA A 191 -31.85 -15.17 -7.26
C ALA A 191 -30.47 -15.82 -7.00
N GLY A 192 -30.45 -17.10 -6.64
CA GLY A 192 -29.23 -17.86 -6.37
C GLY A 192 -28.47 -17.44 -5.11
N GLY A 193 -29.14 -16.87 -4.10
CA GLY A 193 -28.47 -16.43 -2.88
C GLY A 193 -29.31 -15.60 -1.92
N PHE A 194 -28.63 -14.82 -1.09
CA PHE A 194 -29.24 -13.86 -0.17
C PHE A 194 -28.50 -12.51 -0.18
N GLN A 195 -29.16 -11.47 0.31
CA GLN A 195 -28.57 -10.17 0.57
C GLN A 195 -29.00 -9.61 1.93
N PHE A 196 -28.26 -8.62 2.40
CA PHE A 196 -28.65 -7.77 3.51
C PHE A 196 -27.95 -6.40 3.41
N SER A 197 -28.41 -5.41 4.16
CA SER A 197 -27.90 -4.04 4.10
C SER A 197 -27.63 -3.46 5.48
N LEU A 198 -26.42 -2.93 5.70
CA LEU A 198 -25.99 -2.32 6.95
C LEU A 198 -26.54 -0.89 7.12
N ASP A 199 -26.41 -0.34 8.33
CA ASP A 199 -26.94 0.99 8.69
C ASP A 199 -26.31 2.16 7.92
N ASN A 200 -25.07 1.99 7.43
CA ASN A 200 -24.37 2.95 6.58
C ASN A 200 -24.65 2.77 5.08
N GLY A 201 -25.58 1.90 4.70
CA GLY A 201 -25.99 1.67 3.31
C GLY A 201 -25.13 0.69 2.51
N LEU A 202 -24.15 0.02 3.13
CA LEU A 202 -23.44 -1.09 2.50
C LEU A 202 -24.39 -2.26 2.26
N ILE A 203 -24.37 -2.80 1.05
CA ILE A 203 -25.10 -4.00 0.65
C ILE A 203 -24.11 -5.15 0.56
N ILE A 204 -24.46 -6.26 1.22
CA ILE A 204 -23.70 -7.51 1.16
C ILE A 204 -24.59 -8.53 0.46
N GLN A 205 -24.05 -9.17 -0.58
CA GLN A 205 -24.69 -10.29 -1.28
C GLN A 205 -23.81 -11.53 -1.20
N ALA A 206 -24.42 -12.67 -0.97
CA ALA A 206 -23.79 -13.97 -1.18
C ALA A 206 -24.58 -14.71 -2.27
N ARG A 207 -23.89 -15.12 -3.33
CA ARG A 207 -24.47 -15.89 -4.45
C ARG A 207 -23.76 -17.22 -4.59
N PHE A 208 -24.46 -18.23 -5.06
CA PHE A 208 -23.98 -19.60 -5.14
C PHE A 208 -24.18 -20.15 -6.56
N SER A 209 -23.28 -21.03 -7.00
CA SER A 209 -23.33 -21.63 -8.34
C SER A 209 -24.48 -22.62 -8.51
N ASP A 210 -25.00 -23.18 -7.41
CA ASP A 210 -26.17 -24.07 -7.44
C ASP A 210 -27.46 -23.21 -7.48
N PRO A 211 -28.20 -23.23 -8.60
CA PRO A 211 -29.39 -22.40 -8.77
C PRO A 211 -30.60 -22.93 -7.97
N TYR A 212 -30.52 -24.12 -7.37
CA TYR A 212 -31.61 -24.75 -6.62
C TYR A 212 -31.48 -24.58 -5.09
N LEU A 213 -30.44 -23.90 -4.61
CA LEU A 213 -30.28 -23.60 -3.19
C LEU A 213 -31.36 -22.61 -2.73
N GLU A 214 -32.07 -23.00 -1.68
CA GLU A 214 -32.94 -22.11 -0.91
C GLU A 214 -32.30 -21.79 0.44
N PHE A 215 -32.76 -20.75 1.13
CA PHE A 215 -32.18 -20.32 2.40
C PHE A 215 -33.24 -20.09 3.46
N ASN A 216 -33.04 -20.72 4.62
CA ASN A 216 -33.69 -20.35 5.86
C ASN A 216 -32.94 -19.16 6.46
N LEU A 217 -33.60 -18.01 6.48
CA LEU A 217 -33.04 -16.75 6.97
C LEU A 217 -33.58 -16.47 8.39
N SER A 218 -32.68 -16.24 9.33
CA SER A 218 -32.98 -15.75 10.67
C SER A 218 -32.60 -14.27 10.81
N GLU A 219 -32.68 -13.71 12.02
CA GLU A 219 -32.29 -12.32 12.26
C GLU A 219 -30.80 -12.08 11.99
N ASN A 220 -29.92 -12.98 12.46
CA ASN A 220 -28.47 -12.83 12.38
C ASN A 220 -27.77 -14.04 11.74
N SER A 221 -28.49 -15.05 11.26
CA SER A 221 -27.89 -16.24 10.65
C SER A 221 -28.67 -16.72 9.45
N TYR A 222 -28.02 -17.58 8.66
CA TYR A 222 -28.67 -18.29 7.57
C TYR A 222 -28.23 -19.74 7.54
N GLU A 223 -29.07 -20.57 6.94
CA GLU A 223 -28.78 -21.97 6.65
C GLU A 223 -29.38 -22.32 5.29
N SER A 224 -28.61 -22.99 4.43
CA SER A 224 -29.13 -23.44 3.15
C SER A 224 -30.03 -24.66 3.29
N ILE A 225 -31.06 -24.71 2.47
CA ILE A 225 -31.92 -25.86 2.25
C ILE A 225 -31.53 -26.45 0.90
N THR A 226 -31.02 -27.67 0.90
CA THR A 226 -30.63 -28.38 -0.31
C THR A 226 -31.66 -29.48 -0.56
N PRO A 227 -32.50 -29.38 -1.61
CA PRO A 227 -33.59 -30.34 -1.81
C PRO A 227 -33.11 -31.72 -2.26
N ASN A 228 -31.89 -31.81 -2.82
CA ASN A 228 -31.36 -33.03 -3.43
C ASN A 228 -30.09 -33.52 -2.72
N LEU A 229 -30.00 -34.84 -2.56
CA LEU A 229 -28.76 -35.50 -2.16
C LEU A 229 -27.77 -35.48 -3.33
N ILE A 230 -26.49 -35.33 -3.01
CA ILE A 230 -25.40 -35.49 -3.98
C ILE A 230 -24.60 -36.76 -3.65
N ASN A 231 -24.17 -37.47 -4.69
CA ASN A 231 -23.24 -38.57 -4.54
C ASN A 231 -21.82 -38.05 -4.73
N ILE A 232 -20.99 -38.13 -3.69
CA ILE A 232 -19.59 -37.73 -3.71
C ILE A 232 -18.76 -39.00 -3.75
N GLY A 233 -17.89 -39.12 -4.74
CA GLY A 233 -16.91 -40.20 -4.84
C GLY A 233 -15.50 -39.65 -5.02
N LYS A 234 -14.63 -40.45 -5.65
CA LYS A 234 -13.23 -40.07 -5.89
C LYS A 234 -13.08 -38.91 -6.88
N GLU A 235 -14.05 -38.75 -7.79
CA GLU A 235 -14.07 -37.61 -8.70
C GLU A 235 -14.55 -36.37 -7.95
N SER A 236 -13.76 -35.30 -8.02
CA SER A 236 -14.08 -34.06 -7.32
C SER A 236 -15.23 -33.31 -7.97
N ILE A 237 -16.19 -32.88 -7.15
CA ILE A 237 -17.24 -31.94 -7.53
C ILE A 237 -16.77 -30.54 -7.13
N THR A 238 -16.92 -29.57 -8.03
CA THR A 238 -16.62 -28.16 -7.73
C THR A 238 -17.90 -27.37 -7.60
N ILE A 239 -18.03 -26.64 -6.50
CA ILE A 239 -19.09 -25.65 -6.28
C ILE A 239 -18.47 -24.31 -5.91
N GLN A 240 -19.21 -23.23 -6.12
CA GLN A 240 -18.71 -21.87 -5.96
C GLN A 240 -19.68 -21.00 -5.17
N ALA A 241 -19.12 -20.07 -4.40
CA ALA A 241 -19.84 -18.98 -3.77
C ALA A 241 -19.12 -17.66 -4.08
N ILE A 242 -19.85 -16.58 -4.28
CA ILE A 242 -19.30 -15.23 -4.44
C ILE A 242 -19.92 -14.33 -3.37
N ILE A 243 -19.06 -13.65 -2.62
CA ILE A 243 -19.46 -12.59 -1.70
C ILE A 243 -19.16 -11.26 -2.37
N SER A 244 -20.16 -10.38 -2.44
CA SER A 244 -20.02 -9.02 -2.97
C SER A 244 -20.44 -8.00 -1.92
N ILE A 245 -19.62 -6.95 -1.76
CA ILE A 245 -19.81 -5.87 -0.80
C ILE A 245 -19.63 -4.54 -1.54
N PHE A 246 -20.70 -3.76 -1.60
CA PHE A 246 -20.71 -2.49 -2.32
C PHE A 246 -21.76 -1.53 -1.75
N GLN A 247 -21.67 -0.25 -2.10
CA GLN A 247 -22.77 0.70 -1.88
C GLN A 247 -23.77 0.61 -3.04
N LYS A 248 -25.04 0.94 -2.74
CA LYS A 248 -26.06 1.05 -3.79
C LYS A 248 -25.74 2.24 -4.70
N ASN A 249 -25.28 1.95 -5.91
CA ASN A 249 -24.96 2.95 -6.93
C ASN A 249 -25.13 2.34 -8.33
N ASP A 250 -24.89 3.15 -9.37
CA ASP A 250 -25.07 2.77 -10.78
C ASP A 250 -24.13 1.63 -11.24
N THR A 251 -23.09 1.30 -10.46
CA THR A 251 -22.14 0.22 -10.80
C THR A 251 -22.55 -1.15 -10.25
N MET A 252 -23.53 -1.20 -9.35
CA MET A 252 -23.98 -2.43 -8.70
C MET A 252 -24.48 -3.47 -9.70
N ASP A 253 -25.30 -3.06 -10.67
CA ASP A 253 -25.85 -4.00 -11.67
C ASP A 253 -24.74 -4.55 -12.57
N THR A 254 -23.75 -3.72 -12.92
CA THR A 254 -22.57 -4.16 -13.68
C THR A 254 -21.73 -5.18 -12.90
N GLU A 255 -21.56 -4.98 -11.58
CA GLU A 255 -20.87 -5.92 -10.72
C GLU A 255 -21.64 -7.25 -10.63
N ILE A 256 -22.97 -7.20 -10.52
CA ILE A 256 -23.83 -8.41 -10.49
C ILE A 256 -23.74 -9.18 -11.80
N GLU A 257 -23.82 -8.51 -12.95
CA GLU A 257 -23.63 -9.13 -14.27
C GLU A 257 -22.25 -9.79 -14.40
N PHE A 258 -21.21 -9.09 -13.91
CA PHE A 258 -19.86 -9.62 -13.86
C PHE A 258 -19.78 -10.90 -13.00
N VAL A 259 -20.31 -10.87 -11.78
CA VAL A 259 -20.35 -12.01 -10.86
C VAL A 259 -21.08 -13.21 -11.47
N GLN A 260 -22.21 -12.99 -12.13
CA GLN A 260 -22.95 -14.05 -12.83
C GLN A 260 -22.13 -14.66 -13.97
N SER A 261 -21.38 -13.84 -14.72
CA SER A 261 -20.48 -14.34 -15.77
C SER A 261 -19.34 -15.21 -15.22
N VAL A 262 -18.89 -14.97 -13.99
CA VAL A 262 -17.82 -15.75 -13.34
C VAL A 262 -18.29 -17.16 -12.98
N PHE A 263 -19.55 -17.36 -12.60
CA PHE A 263 -20.12 -18.70 -12.39
C PHE A 263 -20.20 -19.51 -13.69
N ILE A 264 -20.33 -18.85 -14.84
CA ILE A 264 -20.37 -19.51 -16.16
C ILE A 264 -18.95 -19.92 -16.58
N ASP A 265 -17.96 -19.03 -16.44
CA ASP A 265 -16.55 -19.33 -16.73
C ASP A 265 -15.58 -18.54 -15.83
N SER A 266 -15.07 -19.22 -14.81
CA SER A 266 -14.09 -18.66 -13.88
C SER A 266 -12.64 -18.70 -14.40
N ASN A 267 -12.36 -19.39 -15.52
CA ASN A 267 -10.98 -19.59 -15.99
C ASN A 267 -10.30 -18.28 -16.37
N ARG A 268 -11.04 -17.37 -17.02
CA ARG A 268 -10.51 -16.05 -17.40
C ARG A 268 -10.04 -15.26 -16.19
N ILE A 269 -10.74 -15.36 -15.06
CA ILE A 269 -10.39 -14.68 -13.82
C ILE A 269 -9.14 -15.30 -13.18
N LYS A 270 -9.10 -16.63 -13.09
CA LYS A 270 -7.93 -17.38 -12.57
C LYS A 270 -6.66 -17.05 -13.36
N VAL A 271 -6.73 -17.00 -14.69
CA VAL A 271 -5.57 -16.64 -15.54
C VAL A 271 -5.10 -15.20 -15.28
N LYS A 272 -6.04 -14.23 -15.22
CA LYS A 272 -5.68 -12.83 -14.92
C LYS A 272 -5.07 -12.67 -13.52
N HIS A 273 -5.62 -13.36 -12.53
CA HIS A 273 -5.12 -13.38 -11.16
C HIS A 273 -3.68 -13.91 -11.11
N LYS A 274 -3.46 -15.12 -11.65
CA LYS A 274 -2.14 -15.75 -11.72
C LYS A 274 -1.12 -14.87 -12.44
N ASN A 275 -1.49 -14.28 -13.58
CA ASN A 275 -0.58 -13.40 -14.33
C ASN A 275 -0.16 -12.17 -13.52
N ARG A 276 -1.08 -11.56 -12.76
CA ARG A 276 -0.77 -10.40 -11.92
C ARG A 276 0.16 -10.77 -10.77
N TRP A 277 -0.14 -11.85 -10.05
CA TRP A 277 0.71 -12.30 -8.94
C TRP A 277 2.08 -12.82 -9.41
N ASN A 278 2.16 -13.43 -10.60
CA ASN A 278 3.43 -13.76 -11.24
C ASN A 278 4.25 -12.50 -11.56
N ARG A 279 3.61 -11.39 -11.98
CA ARG A 279 4.30 -10.12 -12.20
C ARG A 279 4.95 -9.59 -10.91
N TYR A 280 4.28 -9.74 -9.76
CA TYR A 280 4.88 -9.40 -8.46
C TYR A 280 6.08 -10.29 -8.11
N ALA A 281 5.97 -11.60 -8.32
CA ALA A 281 7.10 -12.49 -8.12
C ALA A 281 8.29 -12.16 -9.05
N LEU A 282 8.00 -11.73 -10.30
CA LEU A 282 9.01 -11.31 -11.25
C LEU A 282 9.72 -10.01 -10.86
N SER A 283 9.02 -9.07 -10.21
CA SER A 283 9.64 -7.81 -9.75
C SER A 283 10.65 -8.02 -8.61
N ILE A 284 10.62 -9.18 -7.96
CA ILE A 284 11.60 -9.60 -6.95
C ILE A 284 12.71 -10.45 -7.58
N SER A 285 12.36 -11.48 -8.36
CA SER A 285 13.33 -12.49 -8.83
C SER A 285 14.37 -12.03 -9.86
N SER A 286 14.24 -10.81 -10.40
CA SER A 286 15.08 -10.31 -11.49
C SER A 286 16.41 -9.72 -11.02
N ILE A 287 16.63 -9.61 -9.70
CA ILE A 287 17.68 -8.79 -9.09
C ILE A 287 18.66 -9.68 -8.29
N ASN A 288 19.92 -9.25 -8.13
CA ASN A 288 20.94 -9.86 -7.23
C ASN A 288 21.32 -11.33 -7.51
N LYS A 289 21.61 -11.68 -8.77
CA LYS A 289 21.98 -13.05 -9.18
C LYS A 289 23.34 -13.54 -8.64
N ASP A 290 24.21 -12.62 -8.22
CA ASP A 290 25.56 -12.94 -7.74
C ASP A 290 25.65 -13.03 -6.20
N THR A 291 24.53 -12.83 -5.49
CA THR A 291 24.46 -12.89 -4.02
C THR A 291 24.44 -14.35 -3.52
N PRO A 292 25.18 -14.69 -2.44
CA PRO A 292 25.09 -16.01 -1.80
C PRO A 292 23.65 -16.42 -1.48
N LYS A 293 23.32 -17.71 -1.68
CA LYS A 293 21.92 -18.20 -1.65
C LYS A 293 21.19 -17.90 -0.35
N ASP A 294 21.86 -18.02 0.79
CA ASP A 294 21.32 -17.74 2.12
C ASP A 294 20.98 -16.25 2.32
N ILE A 295 21.88 -15.36 1.91
CA ILE A 295 21.66 -13.90 1.94
C ILE A 295 20.54 -13.53 0.96
N PHE A 296 20.52 -14.14 -0.22
CA PHE A 296 19.50 -13.91 -1.23
C PHE A 296 18.10 -14.28 -0.74
N VAL A 297 17.94 -15.44 -0.07
CA VAL A 297 16.67 -15.86 0.54
C VAL A 297 16.18 -14.84 1.56
N LEU A 298 17.06 -14.35 2.43
CA LEU A 298 16.69 -13.37 3.43
C LEU A 298 16.24 -12.03 2.82
N GLN A 299 16.99 -11.54 1.85
CA GLN A 299 16.67 -10.31 1.11
C GLN A 299 15.35 -10.46 0.35
N GLN A 300 15.13 -11.62 -0.28
CA GLN A 300 13.90 -11.93 -0.98
C GLN A 300 12.70 -11.96 -0.02
N SER A 301 12.84 -12.52 1.18
CA SER A 301 11.80 -12.53 2.23
C SER A 301 11.33 -11.12 2.60
N ILE A 302 12.27 -10.16 2.75
CA ILE A 302 11.95 -8.75 3.01
C ILE A 302 11.13 -8.15 1.85
N ALA A 303 11.53 -8.40 0.61
CA ALA A 303 10.81 -7.91 -0.56
C ALA A 303 9.40 -8.51 -0.67
N VAL A 304 9.25 -9.82 -0.39
CA VAL A 304 7.94 -10.49 -0.34
C VAL A 304 7.02 -9.85 0.70
N LYS A 305 7.48 -9.70 1.94
CA LYS A 305 6.70 -9.03 3.01
C LYS A 305 6.29 -7.62 2.63
N SER A 306 7.18 -6.92 1.93
CA SER A 306 6.93 -5.55 1.48
C SER A 306 5.83 -5.49 0.44
N ILE A 307 5.90 -6.31 -0.62
CA ILE A 307 4.84 -6.35 -1.64
C ILE A 307 3.50 -6.74 -1.03
N LEU A 308 3.46 -7.77 -0.17
CA LEU A 308 2.22 -8.17 0.50
C LEU A 308 1.62 -7.02 1.32
N THR A 309 2.44 -6.31 2.08
CA THR A 309 1.99 -5.17 2.89
C THR A 309 1.41 -4.06 2.02
N LEU A 310 2.09 -3.70 0.93
CA LEU A 310 1.65 -2.65 0.00
C LEU A 310 0.33 -3.04 -0.70
N ILE A 311 0.22 -4.26 -1.23
CA ILE A 311 -1.00 -4.75 -1.89
C ILE A 311 -2.18 -4.80 -0.89
N ASN A 312 -1.92 -5.20 0.34
CA ASN A 312 -2.96 -5.32 1.35
C ASN A 312 -3.47 -3.96 1.86
N ASN A 313 -2.66 -2.91 1.74
CA ASN A 313 -3.05 -1.54 2.06
C ASN A 313 -3.67 -0.77 0.89
N TRP A 314 -3.66 -1.32 -0.33
CA TRP A 314 -4.25 -0.70 -1.52
C TRP A 314 -5.79 -0.70 -1.46
N ARG A 315 -6.39 0.45 -1.82
CA ARG A 315 -7.82 0.71 -1.87
C ARG A 315 -8.24 1.30 -3.20
N ALA A 316 -9.39 0.87 -3.67
CA ALA A 316 -10.11 1.39 -4.81
C ALA A 316 -10.81 2.72 -4.46
N PRO A 317 -11.24 3.51 -5.46
CA PRO A 317 -11.99 4.74 -5.22
C PRO A 317 -13.24 4.49 -4.35
N TYR A 318 -13.46 5.35 -3.36
CA TYR A 318 -14.59 5.28 -2.45
C TYR A 318 -14.84 6.64 -1.79
N GLY A 319 -16.10 7.05 -1.72
CA GLY A 319 -16.51 8.32 -1.14
C GLY A 319 -15.82 9.51 -1.83
N GLU A 320 -15.17 10.36 -1.06
CA GLU A 320 -14.42 11.53 -1.55
C GLU A 320 -13.16 11.14 -2.34
N LEU A 321 -12.58 9.95 -2.14
CA LEU A 321 -11.39 9.49 -2.85
C LEU A 321 -11.77 8.99 -4.25
N LYS A 322 -11.38 9.73 -5.30
CA LYS A 322 -11.74 9.42 -6.70
C LYS A 322 -10.73 8.53 -7.41
N HIS A 323 -9.54 8.38 -6.84
CA HIS A 323 -8.46 7.55 -7.36
C HIS A 323 -8.03 6.49 -6.33
N GLU A 324 -7.43 5.42 -6.85
CA GLU A 324 -6.85 4.36 -6.04
C GLU A 324 -5.66 4.86 -5.21
N GLY A 325 -5.42 4.21 -4.08
CA GLY A 325 -4.23 4.46 -3.29
C GLY A 325 -4.05 3.56 -2.07
N LEU A 326 -2.98 3.74 -1.31
CA LEU A 326 -2.57 2.95 -0.16
C LEU A 326 -2.72 3.77 1.11
N PHE A 327 -3.26 3.12 2.13
CA PHE A 327 -3.17 3.57 3.51
C PHE A 327 -1.76 3.42 4.08
N PRO A 328 -1.37 4.20 5.10
CA PRO A 328 -0.20 3.87 5.92
C PRO A 328 -0.32 2.48 6.55
N SER A 329 -1.48 2.15 7.13
CA SER A 329 -1.77 0.79 7.60
C SER A 329 -3.27 0.56 7.79
N TYR A 330 -3.79 -0.58 7.34
CA TYR A 330 -5.17 -0.99 7.62
C TYR A 330 -5.43 -1.32 9.10
N ALA A 331 -4.37 -1.63 9.87
CA ALA A 331 -4.46 -2.15 11.24
C ALA A 331 -4.86 -1.08 12.28
N ARG A 332 -4.98 0.18 11.84
CA ARG A 332 -5.40 1.32 12.66
C ARG A 332 -6.50 2.09 11.95
N GLY A 333 -7.62 2.33 12.66
CA GLY A 333 -8.78 3.04 12.08
C GLY A 333 -8.44 4.46 11.61
N TYR A 334 -7.60 5.17 12.37
CA TYR A 334 -7.16 6.53 12.05
C TYR A 334 -6.21 6.61 10.85
N PHE A 335 -5.74 5.49 10.29
CA PHE A 335 -4.91 5.45 9.07
C PHE A 335 -5.70 5.16 7.79
N ARG A 336 -7.04 5.24 7.83
CA ARG A 336 -7.90 4.94 6.66
C ARG A 336 -8.15 6.14 5.74
N GLY A 337 -7.11 6.95 5.57
CA GLY A 337 -7.03 8.05 4.62
C GLY A 337 -5.75 7.98 3.80
N PHE A 338 -5.52 8.96 2.93
CA PHE A 338 -4.24 9.14 2.23
C PHE A 338 -3.55 10.39 2.78
N TRP A 339 -2.31 10.21 3.23
CA TRP A 339 -1.43 11.30 3.65
C TRP A 339 -0.51 11.68 2.49
N ALA A 340 -0.23 12.97 2.33
CA ALA A 340 0.57 13.47 1.20
C ALA A 340 1.94 12.78 1.13
N TRP A 341 2.76 12.83 2.18
CA TRP A 341 4.11 12.23 2.14
C TRP A 341 4.14 10.71 2.02
N ASP A 342 3.23 10.00 2.69
CA ASP A 342 3.04 8.56 2.54
C ASP A 342 2.75 8.24 1.07
N SER A 343 1.83 9.00 0.47
CA SER A 343 1.42 8.83 -0.93
C SER A 343 2.62 8.95 -1.88
N TRP A 344 3.49 9.93 -1.69
CA TRP A 344 4.69 10.10 -2.52
C TRP A 344 5.64 8.91 -2.38
N LYS A 345 5.90 8.48 -1.14
CA LYS A 345 6.78 7.34 -0.81
C LYS A 345 6.22 6.01 -1.34
N HIS A 346 4.92 5.77 -1.20
CA HIS A 346 4.24 4.59 -1.71
C HIS A 346 4.34 4.52 -3.23
N ALA A 347 4.06 5.64 -3.91
CA ALA A 347 4.06 5.72 -5.37
C ALA A 347 5.41 5.35 -5.98
N VAL A 348 6.53 5.76 -5.36
CA VAL A 348 7.87 5.40 -5.83
C VAL A 348 8.10 3.89 -5.82
N ALA A 349 7.72 3.20 -4.75
CA ALA A 349 7.84 1.73 -4.69
C ALA A 349 6.86 1.03 -5.64
N LEU A 350 5.61 1.49 -5.70
CA LEU A 350 4.58 0.93 -6.56
C LEU A 350 4.94 1.03 -8.05
N ALA A 351 5.69 2.05 -8.47
CA ALA A 351 6.11 2.24 -9.86
C ALA A 351 6.78 0.99 -10.47
N TYR A 352 7.42 0.14 -9.66
CA TYR A 352 8.12 -1.06 -10.10
C TYR A 352 7.23 -2.29 -10.34
N PHE A 353 6.03 -2.34 -9.75
CA PHE A 353 5.17 -3.55 -9.85
C PHE A 353 3.67 -3.27 -9.99
N GLU A 354 3.19 -2.09 -9.59
CA GLU A 354 1.84 -1.57 -9.82
C GLU A 354 1.85 -0.07 -10.25
N PRO A 355 2.39 0.25 -11.44
CA PRO A 355 2.57 1.65 -11.88
C PRO A 355 1.26 2.42 -12.07
N ASP A 356 0.14 1.75 -12.38
CA ASP A 356 -1.15 2.43 -12.53
C ASP A 356 -1.70 2.87 -11.17
N VAL A 357 -1.55 2.03 -10.14
CA VAL A 357 -1.86 2.41 -8.75
C VAL A 357 -0.93 3.52 -8.27
N ALA A 358 0.35 3.48 -8.64
CA ALA A 358 1.29 4.56 -8.34
C ALA A 358 0.84 5.92 -8.91
N LYS A 359 0.42 5.96 -10.18
CA LYS A 359 -0.11 7.17 -10.82
C LYS A 359 -1.39 7.64 -10.13
N ASN A 360 -2.29 6.71 -9.81
CA ASN A 360 -3.56 7.01 -9.15
C ASN A 360 -3.36 7.53 -7.73
N GLN A 361 -2.39 7.00 -6.97
CA GLN A 361 -2.02 7.53 -5.65
C GLN A 361 -1.67 9.02 -5.71
N VAL A 362 -0.86 9.39 -6.71
CA VAL A 362 -0.44 10.77 -6.90
C VAL A 362 -1.63 11.65 -7.28
N ARG A 363 -2.47 11.19 -8.23
CA ARG A 363 -3.71 11.88 -8.61
C ARG A 363 -4.63 12.09 -7.42
N ALA A 364 -4.79 11.07 -6.56
CA ALA A 364 -5.65 11.12 -5.39
C ALA A 364 -5.33 12.32 -4.49
N MET A 365 -4.03 12.62 -4.28
CA MET A 365 -3.64 13.80 -3.51
C MET A 365 -3.82 15.11 -4.29
N TYR A 366 -3.57 15.11 -5.60
CA TYR A 366 -3.76 16.30 -6.45
C TYR A 366 -5.22 16.66 -6.75
N ASP A 367 -6.17 15.77 -6.46
CA ASP A 367 -7.61 16.08 -6.40
C ASP A 367 -7.91 17.05 -5.26
N PHE A 368 -7.09 17.04 -4.20
CA PHE A 368 -7.17 17.91 -3.03
C PHE A 368 -6.02 18.93 -3.01
N GLN A 369 -5.70 19.46 -4.19
CA GLN A 369 -4.90 20.67 -4.31
C GLN A 369 -5.83 21.90 -4.35
N ASP A 370 -5.60 22.87 -3.47
CA ASP A 370 -6.43 24.07 -3.40
C ASP A 370 -6.13 25.10 -4.51
N GLN A 371 -6.89 26.19 -4.49
CA GLN A 371 -6.71 27.28 -5.44
C GLN A 371 -5.39 28.06 -5.26
N HIS A 372 -4.71 27.94 -4.11
CA HIS A 372 -3.44 28.60 -3.81
C HIS A 372 -2.22 27.72 -4.10
N GLY A 373 -2.42 26.42 -4.33
CA GLY A 373 -1.37 25.45 -4.67
C GLY A 373 -1.11 24.42 -3.58
N MET A 374 -1.61 24.63 -2.36
CA MET A 374 -1.43 23.72 -1.22
C MET A 374 -2.13 22.39 -1.48
N ILE A 375 -1.48 21.30 -1.07
CA ILE A 375 -2.09 19.97 -1.02
C ILE A 375 -2.47 19.70 0.44
N ALA A 376 -3.66 19.16 0.69
CA ALA A 376 -4.06 18.75 2.03
C ALA A 376 -3.07 17.72 2.61
N ASP A 377 -2.78 17.81 3.91
CA ASP A 377 -1.98 16.80 4.63
C ASP A 377 -2.59 15.41 4.48
N CYS A 378 -3.85 15.28 4.88
CA CYS A 378 -4.56 14.01 4.91
C CYS A 378 -5.97 14.12 4.36
N VAL A 379 -6.37 13.15 3.55
CA VAL A 379 -7.69 13.07 2.93
C VAL A 379 -8.38 11.73 3.22
N PHE A 380 -9.65 11.77 3.59
CA PHE A 380 -10.44 10.60 3.98
C PHE A 380 -11.58 10.36 3.00
N PRO A 381 -12.05 9.11 2.84
CA PRO A 381 -13.18 8.80 1.97
C PRO A 381 -14.52 9.31 2.51
N ASP A 382 -14.69 9.39 3.83
CA ASP A 382 -15.95 9.74 4.49
C ASP A 382 -15.71 10.84 5.53
N THR A 383 -16.07 12.07 5.16
CA THR A 383 -15.91 13.26 5.99
C THR A 383 -16.90 13.35 7.14
N THR A 384 -17.88 12.45 7.21
CA THR A 384 -18.75 12.32 8.39
C THR A 384 -18.07 11.53 9.51
N ILE A 385 -17.02 10.78 9.20
CA ILE A 385 -16.20 10.02 10.16
C ILE A 385 -14.93 10.82 10.51
N GLU A 386 -14.15 11.21 9.51
CA GLU A 386 -12.92 12.00 9.70
C GLU A 386 -12.82 13.08 8.63
N SER A 387 -12.64 14.34 9.05
CA SER A 387 -12.49 15.47 8.11
C SER A 387 -11.10 15.49 7.46
N HIS A 388 -11.01 15.99 6.23
CA HIS A 388 -9.73 16.31 5.60
C HIS A 388 -8.91 17.28 6.47
N ASN A 389 -7.58 17.05 6.58
CA ASN A 389 -6.69 17.97 7.28
C ASN A 389 -6.07 19.00 6.31
N TRP A 390 -6.45 20.27 6.49
CA TRP A 390 -5.92 21.42 5.76
C TRP A 390 -5.07 22.36 6.63
N ARG A 391 -4.78 21.94 7.88
CA ARG A 391 -4.04 22.76 8.85
C ARG A 391 -2.55 22.86 8.51
N ASP A 392 -2.08 21.95 7.67
CA ASP A 392 -0.72 21.80 7.19
C ASP A 392 -0.70 20.96 5.90
N THR A 393 0.45 20.90 5.26
CA THR A 393 0.76 19.95 4.19
C THR A 393 1.78 18.91 4.68
N LYS A 394 2.59 18.32 3.80
CA LYS A 394 3.76 17.49 4.13
C LYS A 394 4.94 17.77 3.21
N PRO A 395 6.17 17.30 3.53
CA PRO A 395 7.37 17.64 2.78
C PRO A 395 7.24 17.37 1.26
N PRO A 396 7.77 18.27 0.40
CA PRO A 396 7.49 18.27 -1.04
C PRO A 396 8.27 17.19 -1.79
N LEU A 397 7.72 15.98 -1.80
CA LEU A 397 8.27 14.80 -2.47
C LEU A 397 7.43 14.35 -3.68
N SER A 398 6.41 15.12 -4.09
CA SER A 398 5.53 14.72 -5.19
C SER A 398 6.25 14.73 -6.54
N ALA A 399 7.15 15.68 -6.79
CA ALA A 399 7.95 15.72 -8.01
C ALA A 399 8.90 14.51 -8.12
N TRP A 400 9.46 14.06 -6.99
CA TRP A 400 10.24 12.82 -6.92
C TRP A 400 9.36 11.62 -7.30
N ALA A 401 8.17 11.49 -6.71
CA ALA A 401 7.25 10.40 -7.03
C ALA A 401 6.85 10.37 -8.52
N VAL A 402 6.48 11.52 -9.09
CA VAL A 402 6.12 11.62 -10.51
C VAL A 402 7.29 11.28 -11.42
N TRP A 403 8.50 11.76 -11.10
CA TRP A 403 9.69 11.44 -11.89
C TRP A 403 10.06 9.96 -11.79
N SER A 404 10.00 9.35 -10.61
CA SER A 404 10.25 7.91 -10.43
C SER A 404 9.24 7.05 -11.20
N ILE A 405 7.95 7.42 -11.21
CA ILE A 405 6.94 6.76 -12.05
C ILE A 405 7.29 6.91 -13.54
N TYR A 406 7.68 8.10 -13.98
CA TYR A 406 8.12 8.32 -15.36
C TYR A 406 9.34 7.47 -15.70
N GLU A 407 10.30 7.31 -14.79
CA GLU A 407 11.48 6.49 -15.03
C GLU A 407 11.13 5.02 -15.29
N GLN A 408 10.13 4.48 -14.60
CA GLN A 408 9.66 3.10 -14.80
C GLN A 408 8.73 2.95 -16.01
N THR A 409 7.84 3.90 -16.25
CA THR A 409 6.75 3.77 -17.25
C THR A 409 7.04 4.43 -18.59
N LYS A 410 7.96 5.41 -18.60
CA LYS A 410 8.23 6.33 -19.72
C LYS A 410 6.98 7.07 -20.22
N ASP A 411 5.95 7.20 -19.38
CA ASP A 411 4.71 7.88 -19.72
C ASP A 411 4.85 9.40 -19.55
N SER A 412 5.23 10.08 -20.63
CA SER A 412 5.33 11.54 -20.64
C SER A 412 3.98 12.24 -20.55
N SER A 413 2.87 11.57 -20.86
CA SER A 413 1.53 12.16 -20.76
C SER A 413 1.13 12.36 -19.30
N PHE A 414 1.50 11.43 -18.42
CA PHE A 414 1.34 11.57 -16.97
C PHE A 414 2.18 12.71 -16.39
N VAL A 415 3.41 12.90 -16.89
CA VAL A 415 4.23 14.06 -16.49
C VAL A 415 3.57 15.37 -16.91
N ALA A 416 3.10 15.44 -18.17
CA ALA A 416 2.40 16.62 -18.69
C ALA A 416 1.11 16.95 -17.90
N GLU A 417 0.37 15.91 -17.48
CA GLU A 417 -0.84 16.03 -16.67
C GLU A 417 -0.59 16.75 -15.33
N LEU A 418 0.52 16.44 -14.67
CA LEU A 418 0.80 16.93 -13.32
C LEU A 418 1.77 18.12 -13.25
N TYR A 419 2.53 18.39 -14.31
CA TYR A 419 3.59 19.41 -14.30
C TYR A 419 3.15 20.75 -13.72
N PHE A 420 2.07 21.33 -14.24
CA PHE A 420 1.58 22.64 -13.76
C PHE A 420 0.98 22.60 -12.35
N LYS A 421 0.48 21.43 -11.90
CA LYS A 421 0.01 21.25 -10.53
C LYS A 421 1.18 21.20 -9.55
N ILE A 422 2.26 20.50 -9.91
CA ILE A 422 3.51 20.47 -9.13
C ILE A 422 4.10 21.88 -9.07
N LEU A 423 4.17 22.59 -10.20
CA LEU A 423 4.64 23.98 -10.26
C LEU A 423 3.91 24.87 -9.25
N LYS A 424 2.58 24.79 -9.23
CA LYS A 424 1.76 25.57 -8.31
C LYS A 424 2.01 25.22 -6.83
N TYR A 425 2.25 23.95 -6.53
CA TYR A 425 2.61 23.51 -5.18
C TYR A 425 4.01 23.98 -4.78
N HIS A 426 4.98 23.91 -5.70
CA HIS A 426 6.31 24.44 -5.51
C HIS A 426 6.30 25.94 -5.20
N GLU A 427 5.56 26.73 -5.98
CA GLU A 427 5.42 28.17 -5.78
C GLU A 427 4.68 28.52 -4.49
N TRP A 428 3.76 27.66 -4.04
CA TRP A 428 3.06 27.85 -2.77
C TRP A 428 4.02 27.87 -1.58
N TRP A 429 5.06 27.02 -1.57
CA TRP A 429 6.07 27.00 -0.50
C TRP A 429 6.76 28.37 -0.38
N TYR A 430 7.39 28.87 -1.44
CA TYR A 430 8.09 30.17 -1.40
C TYR A 430 7.15 31.35 -1.12
N LYS A 431 5.86 31.22 -1.42
CA LYS A 431 4.89 32.28 -1.15
C LYS A 431 4.39 32.29 0.30
N ASN A 432 4.24 31.12 0.92
CA ASN A 432 3.52 30.98 2.20
C ASN A 432 4.38 30.40 3.34
N ARG A 433 5.63 30.04 3.05
CA ARG A 433 6.56 29.35 3.95
C ARG A 433 7.99 29.88 3.77
N ASP A 434 8.17 31.13 3.35
CA ASP A 434 9.46 31.83 3.29
C ASP A 434 9.26 33.19 3.97
N HIS A 435 9.30 33.19 5.31
CA HIS A 435 8.88 34.33 6.13
C HIS A 435 9.74 35.57 5.87
N ASN A 436 11.06 35.37 5.75
CA ASN A 436 12.02 36.45 5.59
C ASN A 436 12.35 36.76 4.10
N GLY A 437 11.81 35.97 3.16
CA GLY A 437 11.97 36.16 1.72
C GLY A 437 13.39 35.87 1.22
N ASN A 438 14.16 35.04 1.92
CA ASN A 438 15.56 34.75 1.59
C ASN A 438 15.72 33.54 0.64
N GLY A 439 14.63 32.87 0.28
CA GLY A 439 14.62 31.68 -0.57
C GLY A 439 14.88 30.36 0.15
N LEU A 440 14.93 30.36 1.50
CA LEU A 440 14.91 29.18 2.36
C LEU A 440 13.56 29.09 3.04
N CYS A 441 12.86 27.98 2.83
CA CYS A 441 11.53 27.81 3.40
C CYS A 441 11.56 27.24 4.82
N GLU A 442 10.49 27.50 5.57
CA GLU A 442 10.22 26.94 6.90
C GLU A 442 9.04 25.97 6.85
N TYR A 443 9.00 25.01 7.78
CA TYR A 443 7.72 24.32 8.05
C TYR A 443 6.79 25.28 8.79
N GLY A 444 5.48 25.03 8.70
CA GLY A 444 4.50 25.96 9.23
C GLY A 444 3.08 25.40 9.29
N SER A 445 2.11 26.26 9.54
CA SER A 445 0.69 25.87 9.59
C SER A 445 -0.19 26.91 8.95
N THR A 446 -1.42 26.53 8.61
CA THR A 446 -2.43 27.44 8.06
C THR A 446 -3.30 28.10 9.13
N ASP A 447 -3.13 27.72 10.39
CA ASP A 447 -3.92 28.21 11.53
C ASP A 447 -3.08 28.83 12.66
N GLY A 448 -1.76 28.92 12.47
CA GLY A 448 -0.83 29.48 13.45
C GLY A 448 -0.53 28.59 14.65
N THR A 449 -0.95 27.33 14.64
CA THR A 449 -0.64 26.39 15.72
C THR A 449 0.71 25.70 15.51
N GLU A 450 1.46 25.52 16.60
CA GLU A 450 2.71 24.75 16.59
C GLU A 450 2.48 23.27 16.28
N ILE A 451 1.35 22.71 16.70
CA ILE A 451 1.03 21.29 16.50
C ILE A 451 0.96 20.97 15.01
N ALA A 452 0.19 21.75 14.23
CA ALA A 452 0.10 21.56 12.79
C ALA A 452 1.44 21.84 12.09
N ALA A 453 2.22 22.80 12.58
CA ALA A 453 3.55 23.05 12.04
C ALA A 453 4.49 21.86 12.23
N ARG A 454 4.49 21.23 13.41
CA ARG A 454 5.26 20.01 13.65
C ARG A 454 4.75 18.85 12.78
N TRP A 455 3.43 18.73 12.59
CA TRP A 455 2.85 17.78 11.64
C TRP A 455 3.35 18.02 10.22
N GLU A 456 3.47 19.27 9.77
CA GLU A 456 3.91 19.60 8.41
C GLU A 456 5.31 19.06 8.09
N SER A 457 6.17 18.97 9.11
CA SER A 457 7.49 18.35 8.98
C SER A 457 7.46 16.83 8.85
N GLY A 458 6.37 16.20 9.28
CA GLY A 458 6.24 14.75 9.46
C GLY A 458 7.00 14.21 10.67
N MET A 459 7.72 15.04 11.43
CA MET A 459 8.49 14.67 12.62
C MET A 459 7.94 15.32 13.89
N ASP A 460 6.68 15.01 14.19
CA ASP A 460 5.76 15.72 15.09
C ASP A 460 6.30 16.05 16.49
N ASN A 461 7.24 15.26 17.00
CA ASN A 461 7.80 15.42 18.33
C ASN A 461 9.33 15.38 18.35
N ALA A 462 9.99 15.62 17.22
CA ALA A 462 11.46 15.70 17.15
C ALA A 462 12.00 16.83 18.03
N VAL A 463 13.13 16.57 18.71
CA VAL A 463 13.77 17.52 19.66
C VAL A 463 14.06 18.87 19.00
N ARG A 464 14.38 18.88 17.69
CA ARG A 464 14.65 20.11 16.93
C ARG A 464 13.50 21.11 16.91
N PHE A 465 12.29 20.71 17.33
CA PHE A 465 11.09 21.54 17.35
C PHE A 465 10.53 21.89 18.74
N ASP A 466 11.25 21.58 19.82
CA ASP A 466 10.74 21.78 21.19
C ASP A 466 10.60 23.23 21.61
N HIS A 467 11.32 24.12 20.93
CA HIS A 467 11.41 25.53 21.28
C HIS A 467 11.11 26.45 20.09
N ILE A 468 10.40 25.94 19.09
CA ILE A 468 9.93 26.76 17.97
C ILE A 468 8.87 27.74 18.45
N LYS A 469 8.78 28.86 17.75
CA LYS A 469 7.66 29.80 17.83
C LYS A 469 7.07 29.98 16.45
N MET A 470 5.80 30.34 16.40
CA MET A 470 5.13 30.65 15.14
C MET A 470 5.28 32.12 14.79
N VAL A 471 5.60 32.41 13.53
CA VAL A 471 5.61 33.74 12.94
C VAL A 471 4.58 33.80 11.81
N GLU A 472 3.83 34.89 11.74
CA GLU A 472 2.76 35.06 10.74
C GLU A 472 3.33 35.52 9.40
N ASN A 473 2.96 34.83 8.32
CA ASN A 473 3.29 35.22 6.95
C ASN A 473 2.13 35.99 6.32
N ASN A 474 0.90 35.49 6.52
CA ASN A 474 -0.36 36.11 6.09
C ASN A 474 -1.56 35.51 6.87
N GLU A 475 -2.78 35.96 6.55
CA GLU A 475 -4.03 35.54 7.21
C GLU A 475 -4.28 34.02 7.25
N SER A 476 -3.60 33.24 6.41
CA SER A 476 -3.79 31.80 6.24
C SER A 476 -2.49 31.00 6.25
N ALA A 477 -1.38 31.61 6.68
CA ALA A 477 -0.07 30.97 6.68
C ALA A 477 0.85 31.52 7.77
N TRP A 478 1.44 30.61 8.53
CA TRP A 478 2.46 30.85 9.54
C TRP A 478 3.65 29.94 9.28
N SER A 479 4.84 30.39 9.66
CA SER A 479 6.09 29.62 9.64
C SER A 479 6.59 29.39 11.08
N MET A 480 7.37 28.34 11.29
CA MET A 480 8.25 28.26 12.46
C MET A 480 9.32 29.34 12.39
N ASP A 481 9.85 29.78 13.52
CA ASP A 481 11.01 30.68 13.63
C ASP A 481 12.36 30.00 13.30
N GLN A 482 12.34 29.05 12.37
CA GLN A 482 13.44 28.14 12.04
C GLN A 482 13.33 27.63 10.60
N GLU A 483 14.39 27.79 9.82
CA GLU A 483 14.53 27.22 8.48
C GLU A 483 15.09 25.80 8.59
N SER A 484 14.35 24.82 8.05
CA SER A 484 14.69 23.41 8.19
C SER A 484 15.56 22.90 7.03
N VAL A 485 16.63 22.19 7.34
CA VAL A 485 17.59 21.75 6.32
C VAL A 485 17.03 20.64 5.41
N ASP A 486 16.16 19.78 5.95
CA ASP A 486 15.46 18.74 5.18
C ASP A 486 14.47 19.35 4.18
N LEU A 487 13.60 20.28 4.60
CA LEU A 487 12.65 20.97 3.73
C LEU A 487 13.34 21.61 2.52
N ASN A 488 14.40 22.37 2.78
CA ASN A 488 15.15 23.06 1.74
C ASN A 488 15.92 22.08 0.85
N SER A 489 16.32 20.93 1.39
CA SER A 489 16.91 19.86 0.58
C SER A 489 15.89 19.17 -0.32
N TYR A 490 14.65 18.98 0.15
CA TYR A 490 13.54 18.48 -0.66
C TYR A 490 13.17 19.46 -1.77
N LEU A 491 13.09 20.76 -1.47
CA LEU A 491 12.83 21.81 -2.47
C LEU A 491 13.95 21.93 -3.51
N PHE A 492 15.22 21.71 -3.12
CA PHE A 492 16.32 21.61 -4.08
C PHE A 492 16.15 20.40 -5.02
N ALA A 493 15.81 19.22 -4.47
CA ALA A 493 15.56 18.04 -5.27
C ALA A 493 14.36 18.25 -6.21
N GLU A 494 13.29 18.88 -5.72
CA GLU A 494 12.11 19.23 -6.51
C GLU A 494 12.45 20.16 -7.68
N LYS A 495 13.30 21.18 -7.49
CA LYS A 495 13.78 22.02 -8.61
C LYS A 495 14.49 21.21 -9.68
N HIS A 496 15.27 20.19 -9.31
CA HIS A 496 15.90 19.29 -10.26
C HIS A 496 14.88 18.43 -11.03
N TYR A 497 13.86 17.91 -10.35
CA TYR A 497 12.79 17.16 -11.00
C TYR A 497 11.94 18.06 -11.91
N LEU A 498 11.57 19.26 -11.48
CA LEU A 498 10.88 20.25 -12.30
C LEU A 498 11.69 20.62 -13.54
N LYS A 499 13.01 20.81 -13.41
CA LYS A 499 13.90 21.02 -14.55
C LYS A 499 13.87 19.82 -15.52
N ASN A 500 13.94 18.60 -15.02
CA ASN A 500 13.89 17.39 -15.87
C ASN A 500 12.53 17.23 -16.58
N MET A 501 11.42 17.54 -15.89
CA MET A 501 10.08 17.54 -16.48
C MET A 501 9.94 18.65 -17.52
N ALA A 502 10.45 19.85 -17.25
CA ALA A 502 10.47 20.96 -18.20
C ALA A 502 11.29 20.61 -19.46
N GLU A 503 12.46 19.97 -19.31
CA GLU A 503 13.25 19.44 -20.43
C GLU A 503 12.44 18.44 -21.25
N LEU A 504 11.75 17.50 -20.61
CA LEU A 504 10.89 16.51 -21.27
C LEU A 504 9.72 17.15 -22.04
N LEU A 505 9.15 18.23 -21.51
CA LEU A 505 7.99 18.93 -22.08
C LEU A 505 8.38 20.09 -23.03
N GLY A 506 9.67 20.36 -23.22
CA GLY A 506 10.16 21.43 -24.09
C GLY A 506 10.00 22.86 -23.54
N MET A 507 9.95 23.02 -22.22
CA MET A 507 9.76 24.30 -21.52
C MET A 507 11.08 24.97 -21.18
N ALA A 508 11.76 25.53 -22.19
CA ALA A 508 13.15 26.02 -22.05
C ALA A 508 13.34 27.13 -20.99
N GLU A 509 12.35 28.00 -20.77
CA GLU A 509 12.43 29.04 -19.74
C GLU A 509 12.47 28.44 -18.32
N ASP A 510 11.61 27.46 -18.05
CA ASP A 510 11.57 26.76 -16.76
C ASP A 510 12.85 25.96 -16.52
N VAL A 511 13.45 25.38 -17.56
CA VAL A 511 14.75 24.69 -17.46
C VAL A 511 15.83 25.63 -16.91
N GLU A 512 16.00 26.82 -17.50
CA GLU A 512 17.03 27.75 -17.04
C GLU A 512 16.68 28.36 -15.68
N LYS A 513 15.39 28.64 -15.40
CA LYS A 513 14.90 29.09 -14.09
C LYS A 513 15.31 28.11 -13.00
N TYR A 514 14.89 26.85 -13.09
CA TYR A 514 15.12 25.87 -12.03
C TYR A 514 16.57 25.45 -11.88
N LYS A 515 17.34 25.45 -12.97
CA LYS A 515 18.79 25.27 -12.92
C LYS A 515 19.48 26.39 -12.12
N SER A 516 19.08 27.64 -12.35
CA SER A 516 19.63 28.80 -11.62
C SER A 516 19.24 28.79 -10.15
N GLU A 517 17.95 28.62 -9.86
CA GLU A 517 17.43 28.62 -8.49
C GLU A 517 17.95 27.44 -7.65
N ALA A 518 18.11 26.25 -8.26
CA ALA A 518 18.71 25.10 -7.56
C ALA A 518 20.19 25.37 -7.22
N ALA A 519 20.95 26.00 -8.13
CA ALA A 519 22.35 26.33 -7.87
C ALA A 519 22.50 27.34 -6.72
N GLN A 520 21.60 28.33 -6.62
CA GLN A 520 21.57 29.27 -5.51
C GLN A 520 21.23 28.59 -4.18
N LEU A 521 20.15 27.79 -4.16
CA LEU A 521 19.70 27.09 -2.97
C LEU A 521 20.76 26.11 -2.45
N LYS A 522 21.42 25.37 -3.35
CA LYS A 522 22.56 24.51 -3.00
C LYS A 522 23.65 25.27 -2.27
N LYS A 523 24.02 26.46 -2.77
CA LYS A 523 25.04 27.28 -2.11
C LYS A 523 24.59 27.72 -0.72
N GLN A 524 23.35 28.18 -0.58
CA GLN A 524 22.80 28.58 0.72
C GLN A 524 22.86 27.44 1.74
N ILE A 525 22.36 26.25 1.39
CA ILE A 525 22.37 25.09 2.29
C ILE A 525 23.81 24.68 2.65
N GLN A 526 24.72 24.64 1.68
CA GLN A 526 26.13 24.30 1.93
C GLN A 526 26.85 25.28 2.86
N THR A 527 26.46 26.57 2.87
CA THR A 527 27.18 27.61 3.61
C THR A 527 26.51 28.01 4.91
N LEU A 528 25.18 28.03 4.96
CA LEU A 528 24.40 28.54 6.08
C LEU A 528 23.97 27.41 7.02
N MET A 529 23.69 26.22 6.49
CA MET A 529 23.14 25.09 7.25
C MET A 529 24.18 24.02 7.58
N TYR A 530 25.43 24.14 7.10
CA TYR A 530 26.52 23.23 7.46
C TYR A 530 27.42 23.84 8.52
N ASP A 531 27.58 23.16 9.65
CA ASP A 531 28.60 23.51 10.63
C ASP A 531 29.92 22.79 10.33
N PRO A 532 31.00 23.51 9.96
CA PRO A 532 32.31 22.90 9.74
C PRO A 532 32.98 22.39 11.03
N ASP A 533 32.67 22.95 12.20
CA ASP A 533 33.31 22.57 13.47
C ASP A 533 32.78 21.22 13.96
N ASP A 534 31.47 21.00 13.83
CA ASP A 534 30.86 19.70 14.13
C ASP A 534 30.96 18.74 12.93
N GLY A 535 30.94 19.26 11.70
CA GLY A 535 30.95 18.50 10.45
C GLY A 535 29.57 17.92 10.10
N TYR A 536 28.50 18.67 10.33
CA TYR A 536 27.12 18.20 10.17
C TYR A 536 26.19 19.32 9.70
N PHE A 537 25.06 18.95 9.10
CA PHE A 537 24.02 19.91 8.69
C PHE A 537 22.97 20.09 9.79
N TYR A 538 22.48 21.31 9.95
CA TYR A 538 21.53 21.72 10.98
C TYR A 538 20.51 22.70 10.41
N ASP A 539 19.35 22.75 11.06
CA ASP A 539 18.45 23.88 10.90
C ASP A 539 19.06 25.16 11.47
N ILE A 540 18.54 26.31 11.04
CA ILE A 540 18.99 27.62 11.50
C ILE A 540 17.81 28.47 11.98
N ARG A 541 18.04 29.30 13.00
CA ARG A 541 17.05 30.23 13.54
C ARG A 541 16.88 31.44 12.62
N LEU A 542 15.63 31.90 12.46
CA LEU A 542 15.34 33.10 11.67
C LEU A 542 15.95 34.38 12.27
N GLU A 543 16.06 34.45 13.61
CA GLU A 543 16.49 35.65 14.32
C GLU A 543 17.95 36.03 14.03
N ASP A 544 18.86 35.07 14.09
CA ASP A 544 20.30 35.31 14.05
C ASP A 544 21.10 34.32 13.18
N GLY A 545 20.43 33.35 12.54
CA GLY A 545 21.07 32.31 11.74
C GLY A 545 21.83 31.28 12.57
N SER A 546 21.65 31.24 13.89
CA SER A 546 22.30 30.26 14.76
C SER A 546 21.79 28.84 14.49
N PHE A 547 22.69 27.86 14.62
CA PHE A 547 22.35 26.45 14.43
C PHE A 547 21.47 25.90 15.55
N VAL A 548 20.47 25.12 15.18
CA VAL A 548 19.72 24.26 16.10
C VAL A 548 20.48 22.96 16.27
N LYS A 549 21.30 22.87 17.32
CA LYS A 549 22.26 21.77 17.56
C LYS A 549 21.62 20.46 18.02
N VAL A 550 20.76 19.92 17.18
CA VAL A 550 20.15 18.58 17.31
C VAL A 550 20.55 17.79 16.08
N LYS A 551 21.19 16.64 16.26
CA LYS A 551 21.57 15.76 15.15
C LYS A 551 20.47 14.72 14.93
N GLY A 552 19.76 14.82 13.83
CA GLY A 552 18.81 13.83 13.36
C GLY A 552 18.86 13.65 11.84
N PRO A 553 17.86 12.95 11.27
CA PRO A 553 17.83 12.61 9.86
C PRO A 553 17.92 13.77 8.89
N GLU A 554 17.43 14.94 9.30
CA GLU A 554 17.51 16.18 8.54
C GLU A 554 18.93 16.47 8.06
N GLY A 555 19.95 16.12 8.86
CA GLY A 555 21.35 16.40 8.56
C GLY A 555 21.96 15.54 7.44
N TRP A 556 21.32 14.43 7.05
CA TRP A 556 21.77 13.61 5.90
C TRP A 556 20.88 13.72 4.66
N ILE A 557 19.73 14.39 4.72
CA ILE A 557 18.92 14.69 3.53
C ILE A 557 19.71 15.48 2.46
N PRO A 558 20.63 16.41 2.80
CA PRO A 558 21.52 17.04 1.81
C PRO A 558 22.34 16.06 0.98
N LEU A 559 22.68 14.88 1.52
CA LEU A 559 23.40 13.84 0.76
C LEU A 559 22.44 13.15 -0.23
N TRP A 560 21.25 12.77 0.22
CA TRP A 560 20.22 12.20 -0.68
C TRP A 560 19.89 13.16 -1.83
N ALA A 561 19.72 14.44 -1.53
CA ALA A 561 19.43 15.47 -2.51
C ALA A 561 20.61 15.75 -3.47
N GLY A 562 21.86 15.45 -3.08
CA GLY A 562 23.07 15.74 -3.88
C GLY A 562 23.61 17.17 -3.69
N ILE A 563 23.33 17.75 -2.53
CA ILE A 563 23.67 19.13 -2.17
C ILE A 563 25.08 19.18 -1.61
N ALA A 564 25.43 18.32 -0.66
CA ALA A 564 26.71 18.36 0.05
C ALA A 564 27.93 18.36 -0.89
N SER A 565 29.00 19.05 -0.49
CA SER A 565 30.32 18.82 -1.10
C SER A 565 30.83 17.41 -0.73
N ARG A 566 31.91 16.94 -1.37
CA ARG A 566 32.50 15.64 -1.01
C ARG A 566 32.98 15.62 0.44
N ASP A 567 33.65 16.69 0.89
CA ASP A 567 34.16 16.79 2.26
C ASP A 567 33.03 16.86 3.29
N GLN A 568 31.95 17.59 2.98
CA GLN A 568 30.75 17.65 3.81
C GLN A 568 30.09 16.27 3.92
N ALA A 569 29.95 15.57 2.79
CA ALA A 569 29.38 14.23 2.77
C ALA A 569 30.24 13.23 3.56
N GLU A 570 31.57 13.26 3.40
CA GLU A 570 32.48 12.41 4.18
C GLU A 570 32.35 12.67 5.69
N ALA A 571 32.25 13.93 6.12
CA ALA A 571 32.05 14.29 7.52
C ALA A 571 30.72 13.80 8.10
N VAL A 572 29.63 13.91 7.33
CA VAL A 572 28.30 13.38 7.71
C VAL A 572 28.31 11.86 7.76
N ILE A 573 28.87 11.20 6.74
CA ILE A 573 28.95 9.74 6.64
C ILE A 573 29.77 9.15 7.79
N LYS A 574 30.83 9.83 8.22
CA LYS A 574 31.58 9.42 9.42
C LYS A 574 30.68 9.32 10.66
N LYS A 575 29.71 10.22 10.84
CA LYS A 575 28.73 10.13 11.93
C LYS A 575 27.68 9.04 11.68
N LEU A 576 27.22 8.89 10.44
CA LEU A 576 26.31 7.80 10.05
C LEU A 576 26.90 6.42 10.37
N MET A 577 28.22 6.27 10.23
CA MET A 577 28.94 5.03 10.51
C MET A 577 29.32 4.84 11.99
N ASP A 578 29.20 5.87 12.83
CA ASP A 578 29.57 5.81 14.24
C ASP A 578 28.53 5.02 15.05
N PRO A 579 28.93 3.90 15.70
CA PRO A 579 28.00 3.05 16.45
C PRO A 579 27.39 3.72 17.69
N ASN A 580 27.96 4.82 18.18
CA ASN A 580 27.45 5.57 19.32
C ASN A 580 26.50 6.71 18.94
N ILE A 581 26.37 7.00 17.63
CA ILE A 581 25.53 8.10 17.12
C ILE A 581 24.41 7.50 16.27
N PHE A 582 24.73 7.03 15.07
CA PHE A 582 23.72 6.59 14.10
C PHE A 582 23.86 5.13 13.66
N ASN A 583 25.00 4.46 13.84
CA ASN A 583 25.17 3.05 13.47
C ASN A 583 24.82 2.08 14.61
N THR A 584 23.69 2.33 15.28
CA THR A 584 23.11 1.48 16.33
C THR A 584 22.75 0.08 15.80
N LYS A 585 22.21 -0.82 16.62
CA LYS A 585 21.87 -2.19 16.20
C LYS A 585 20.96 -2.19 14.96
N ILE A 586 19.88 -1.42 15.00
CA ILE A 586 19.19 -0.95 13.79
C ILE A 586 19.77 0.43 13.47
N PRO A 587 20.50 0.62 12.36
CA PRO A 587 21.11 1.91 12.02
C PRO A 587 20.08 3.01 11.74
N PHE A 588 20.52 4.26 11.84
CA PHE A 588 19.82 5.51 11.53
C PHE A 588 18.65 5.88 12.46
N PRO A 589 18.86 5.92 13.79
CA PRO A 589 17.86 6.46 14.71
C PRO A 589 17.52 7.91 14.35
N THR A 590 16.28 8.32 14.64
CA THR A 590 15.76 9.67 14.38
C THR A 590 16.38 10.76 15.26
N LEU A 591 17.22 10.38 16.21
CA LEU A 591 18.00 11.27 17.05
C LEU A 591 19.33 10.59 17.35
N ASP A 592 20.41 11.37 17.36
CA ASP A 592 21.72 10.94 17.85
C ASP A 592 21.59 10.12 19.14
N ALA A 593 22.05 8.87 19.10
CA ALA A 593 21.91 7.93 20.21
C ALA A 593 22.65 8.35 21.49
N SER A 594 23.57 9.32 21.39
CA SER A 594 24.27 9.92 22.52
C SER A 594 23.55 11.15 23.10
N HIS A 595 22.49 11.64 22.45
CA HIS A 595 21.74 12.81 22.90
C HIS A 595 21.01 12.53 24.23
N SER A 596 20.97 13.53 25.12
CA SER A 596 20.36 13.39 26.45
C SER A 596 18.85 13.07 26.43
N GLU A 597 18.17 13.44 25.35
CA GLU A 597 16.74 13.18 25.11
C GLU A 597 16.46 11.95 24.25
N PHE A 598 17.49 11.14 23.95
CA PHE A 598 17.32 9.90 23.23
C PHE A 598 16.38 8.95 23.98
N ASN A 599 15.22 8.70 23.38
CA ASN A 599 14.15 7.87 23.92
C ASN A 599 13.73 6.82 22.86
N PRO A 600 14.47 5.70 22.77
CA PRO A 600 14.29 4.72 21.70
C PRO A 600 13.03 3.86 21.81
N GLU A 601 12.34 3.88 22.96
CA GLU A 601 11.15 3.06 23.23
C GLU A 601 9.85 3.85 23.01
N LYS A 602 9.75 5.05 23.58
CA LYS A 602 8.52 5.86 23.58
C LYS A 602 8.68 7.23 22.94
N GLY A 603 9.85 7.48 22.35
CA GLY A 603 10.20 8.79 21.82
C GLY A 603 9.64 9.10 20.45
N TYR A 604 9.15 8.11 19.69
CA TYR A 604 8.62 8.27 18.32
C TYR A 604 9.65 8.87 17.34
N TRP A 605 9.80 10.20 17.25
CA TRP A 605 10.89 10.88 16.52
C TRP A 605 12.12 11.23 17.37
N ARG A 606 12.22 10.70 18.60
CA ARG A 606 13.36 10.93 19.51
C ARG A 606 14.28 9.72 19.67
N GLY A 607 14.37 8.86 18.66
CA GLY A 607 15.26 7.71 18.72
C GLY A 607 14.86 6.52 17.85
N PRO A 608 13.58 6.10 17.78
CA PRO A 608 13.17 5.02 16.89
C PRO A 608 13.67 5.22 15.45
N VAL A 609 13.97 4.11 14.78
CA VAL A 609 14.44 4.08 13.39
C VAL A 609 13.25 3.96 12.46
N TRP A 610 13.19 4.86 11.47
CA TRP A 610 12.17 4.89 10.44
C TRP A 610 12.81 4.51 9.10
N MET A 611 12.20 3.57 8.37
CA MET A 611 12.84 2.98 7.19
C MET A 611 12.96 3.93 6.01
N ASP A 612 12.13 4.96 5.94
CA ASP A 612 12.26 6.05 4.97
C ASP A 612 13.53 6.88 5.23
N GLN A 613 13.79 7.25 6.49
CA GLN A 613 14.98 8.00 6.88
C GLN A 613 16.26 7.16 6.69
N ALA A 614 16.19 5.86 7.00
CA ALA A 614 17.26 4.91 6.71
C ALA A 614 17.53 4.81 5.20
N TYR A 615 16.49 4.76 4.37
CA TYR A 615 16.64 4.75 2.91
C TYR A 615 17.30 6.02 2.40
N PHE A 616 16.89 7.20 2.88
CA PHE A 616 17.53 8.45 2.51
C PHE A 616 19.01 8.50 2.91
N ALA A 617 19.38 7.97 4.09
CA ALA A 617 20.78 7.85 4.49
C ALA A 617 21.57 6.96 3.51
N LEU A 618 21.05 5.76 3.21
CA LEU A 618 21.70 4.78 2.33
C LEU A 618 21.85 5.32 0.89
N MET A 619 20.79 5.92 0.34
CA MET A 619 20.84 6.49 -1.00
C MET A 619 21.71 7.74 -1.08
N GLY A 620 21.74 8.54 -0.01
CA GLY A 620 22.71 9.62 0.14
C GLY A 620 24.14 9.11 0.14
N MET A 621 24.46 8.09 0.95
CA MET A 621 25.79 7.46 0.98
C MET A 621 26.18 6.89 -0.40
N LYS A 622 25.26 6.19 -1.06
CA LYS A 622 25.45 5.62 -2.40
C LYS A 622 25.77 6.71 -3.43
N LYS A 623 25.04 7.83 -3.41
CA LYS A 623 25.27 8.98 -4.30
C LYS A 623 26.68 9.58 -4.17
N TYR A 624 27.34 9.41 -3.03
CA TYR A 624 28.70 9.88 -2.78
C TYR A 624 29.77 8.77 -2.86
N GLY A 625 29.41 7.57 -3.35
CA GLY A 625 30.37 6.50 -3.67
C GLY A 625 30.66 5.50 -2.54
N TYR A 626 29.85 5.47 -1.48
CA TYR A 626 30.02 4.58 -0.32
C TYR A 626 29.22 3.27 -0.48
N GLU A 627 29.30 2.64 -1.65
CA GLU A 627 28.49 1.45 -1.99
C GLU A 627 28.76 0.27 -1.06
N ASN A 628 30.00 0.06 -0.64
CA ASN A 628 30.37 -1.04 0.26
C ASN A 628 29.76 -0.87 1.66
N GLU A 629 29.75 0.36 2.18
CA GLU A 629 29.14 0.71 3.46
C GLU A 629 27.62 0.56 3.38
N VAL A 630 27.02 1.03 2.28
CA VAL A 630 25.58 0.86 2.00
C VAL A 630 25.20 -0.61 2.01
N LEU A 631 25.91 -1.48 1.28
CA LEU A 631 25.63 -2.92 1.25
C LEU A 631 25.73 -3.56 2.64
N LYS A 632 26.72 -3.17 3.46
CA LYS A 632 26.86 -3.65 4.84
C LYS A 632 25.69 -3.21 5.72
N LEU A 633 25.29 -1.94 5.65
CA LEU A 633 24.21 -1.39 6.47
C LEU A 633 22.84 -1.90 6.03
N THR A 634 22.57 -2.03 4.73
CA THR A 634 21.35 -2.67 4.21
C THR A 634 21.26 -4.12 4.68
N SER A 635 22.36 -4.89 4.58
CA SER A 635 22.39 -6.27 5.07
C SER A 635 22.13 -6.33 6.58
N LYS A 636 22.70 -5.40 7.35
CA LYS A 636 22.44 -5.27 8.80
C LYS A 636 20.97 -5.00 9.09
N LEU A 637 20.33 -4.06 8.38
CA LEU A 637 18.89 -3.77 8.53
C LEU A 637 18.04 -5.00 8.22
N PHE A 638 18.31 -5.67 7.09
CA PHE A 638 17.52 -6.82 6.67
C PHE A 638 17.67 -8.00 7.63
N ASN A 639 18.86 -8.23 8.18
CA ASN A 639 19.10 -9.28 9.19
C ASN A 639 18.31 -9.06 10.48
N GLU A 640 18.05 -7.81 10.86
CA GLU A 640 17.38 -7.50 12.11
C GLU A 640 15.85 -7.38 11.95
N ILE A 641 15.35 -7.03 10.75
CA ILE A 641 13.91 -6.86 10.48
C ILE A 641 13.28 -8.21 10.08
N GLN A 642 13.31 -9.18 10.99
CA GLN A 642 12.79 -10.55 10.76
C GLN A 642 11.39 -10.81 11.31
N TYR A 643 10.63 -9.75 11.55
CA TYR A 643 9.25 -9.86 12.05
C TYR A 643 8.29 -10.50 11.03
N PRO A 644 7.20 -11.15 11.53
CA PRO A 644 6.11 -11.63 10.68
C PRO A 644 5.42 -10.51 9.89
N VAL A 645 5.36 -9.30 10.46
CA VAL A 645 4.75 -8.10 9.87
C VAL A 645 5.73 -6.93 9.94
N LEU A 646 5.55 -5.94 9.07
CA LEU A 646 6.38 -4.75 9.03
C LEU A 646 5.77 -3.63 9.88
N TYR A 647 6.56 -3.05 10.77
CA TYR A 647 6.13 -1.98 11.69
C TYR A 647 6.50 -0.60 11.17
N GLU A 648 5.85 0.42 11.72
CA GLU A 648 6.06 1.83 11.38
C GLU A 648 7.50 2.30 11.67
N ASN A 649 8.03 1.94 12.83
CA ASN A 649 9.40 2.20 13.23
C ASN A 649 9.94 1.09 14.15
N TYR A 650 11.25 1.14 14.44
CA TYR A 650 11.96 0.08 15.15
C TYR A 650 12.85 0.63 16.26
N HIS A 651 12.93 -0.08 17.37
CA HIS A 651 13.81 0.28 18.47
C HIS A 651 15.28 0.13 18.04
N PRO A 652 16.11 1.19 18.08
CA PRO A 652 17.49 1.19 17.56
C PRO A 652 18.46 0.23 18.25
N VAL A 653 18.22 -0.09 19.54
CA VAL A 653 19.08 -1.00 20.34
C VAL A 653 18.56 -2.44 20.40
N THR A 654 17.27 -2.68 20.65
CA THR A 654 16.72 -4.04 20.77
C THR A 654 16.36 -4.65 19.41
N GLY A 655 15.94 -3.80 18.47
CA GLY A 655 15.38 -4.18 17.17
C GLY A 655 13.87 -4.39 17.19
N GLU A 656 13.18 -4.19 18.32
CA GLU A 656 11.72 -4.36 18.46
C GLU A 656 10.94 -3.52 17.45
N GLY A 657 9.91 -4.11 16.83
CA GLY A 657 8.97 -3.38 15.98
C GLY A 657 7.97 -2.59 16.83
N LEU A 658 7.83 -1.30 16.55
CA LEU A 658 7.06 -0.36 17.37
C LEU A 658 5.89 0.26 16.59
N ASN A 659 4.91 0.77 17.33
CA ASN A 659 3.74 1.49 16.80
C ASN A 659 2.86 0.64 15.85
N SER A 660 2.52 1.12 14.66
CA SER A 660 1.56 0.42 13.80
C SER A 660 2.20 -0.73 13.03
N PRO A 661 1.61 -1.96 13.05
CA PRO A 661 2.00 -3.04 12.16
C PRO A 661 1.44 -2.83 10.73
N HIS A 662 1.87 -3.66 9.79
CA HIS A 662 1.49 -3.61 8.38
C HIS A 662 1.69 -2.23 7.74
N PHE A 663 2.85 -1.61 7.99
CA PHE A 663 3.09 -0.22 7.61
C PHE A 663 3.64 -0.06 6.18
N SER A 664 2.96 0.75 5.36
CA SER A 664 3.18 0.88 3.92
C SER A 664 4.49 1.55 3.55
N TRP A 665 4.91 2.69 4.13
CA TRP A 665 6.22 3.21 3.73
C TRP A 665 7.36 2.31 4.18
N THR A 666 7.17 1.50 5.23
CA THR A 666 8.24 0.63 5.72
C THR A 666 8.45 -0.43 4.67
N ALA A 667 7.36 -1.02 4.21
CA ALA A 667 7.33 -1.89 3.05
C ALA A 667 7.91 -1.21 1.80
N ALA A 668 7.48 0.02 1.48
CA ALA A 668 7.97 0.75 0.31
C ALA A 668 9.50 0.89 0.32
N HIS A 669 10.07 1.39 1.42
CA HIS A 669 11.50 1.65 1.49
C HIS A 669 12.34 0.38 1.64
N LEU A 670 11.85 -0.65 2.33
CA LEU A 670 12.54 -1.96 2.35
C LEU A 670 12.54 -2.61 0.97
N TYR A 671 11.45 -2.47 0.20
CA TYR A 671 11.42 -2.89 -1.19
C TYR A 671 12.37 -2.07 -2.07
N LEU A 672 12.41 -0.74 -1.92
CA LEU A 672 13.36 0.11 -2.64
C LEU A 672 14.83 -0.22 -2.31
N MET A 673 15.16 -0.48 -1.04
CA MET A 673 16.49 -0.96 -0.65
C MET A 673 16.85 -2.33 -1.23
N TYR A 674 15.86 -3.17 -1.55
CA TYR A 674 16.09 -4.47 -2.16
C TYR A 674 16.40 -4.37 -3.65
N ILE A 675 15.70 -3.47 -4.36
CA ILE A 675 15.80 -3.34 -5.82
C ILE A 675 16.96 -2.43 -6.28
N GLU A 676 17.34 -1.44 -5.47
CA GLU A 676 18.41 -0.47 -5.76
C GLU A 676 19.76 -0.89 -5.18
#